data_AF-A0A1L8WQK3-F1
#
_entry.id   AF-A0A1L8WQK3-F1
#
_cell.length_a   1.000
_cell.length_b   1.000
_cell.length_c   1.000
_cell.angle_alpha   90.00
_cell.angle_beta   90.00
_cell.angle_gamma   90.00
#
_symmetry.space_group_name_H-M   'P 1'
#
loop_
_entity.id
_entity.type
_entity.pdbx_description
1 polymer ?
#
loop_
_entity_poly.entity_id
_entity_poly.type
_entity_poly.pdbx_seq_one_letter_code
_entity_poly.pdbx_strand_id
1 'polypeptide(L)'
;MLLVATVCSSSSFVLADEDPRLTQEEIQKSKEMIESMNPLNQLTQSSFSGISNVEEQTSETNSVNPIPSNSTTSSTDISKIEKMPTSDTKEPPYLLPQESDFQGDDSDTTRASNNVLIEGSWLTPQQGNIWLSQWEYYTRTYNGYSSVLLRRYKGSSSTVVIPGIIPTNNGTKRVVINSLTDTSNDYLFADTKSLIRNVRIVPGVWNDKTFKVGCLSTQGCALAFRNATNLETVSLTGLDFFNNTPSGGSSLHKITDTSYMFQGCRNLTRVEFPAIGANITNASYMFQSCTSLNNSGLINMDKFFMDDLSVEASQNALNRTPGMFYGCSSLTSVPSLPTKWVIDMEDMFSDCTSLTNFDTTQIRFLTTCAVNLRHMFANCPNLQIVDVSDVVTDPKADTTGMFACPTKTPLLLVAQNWTSASGTSGEAFYNYNNQAANDNRVPYPYPMLDANGGIFANKSSQLSYFNRCTYYTDSLSINNMNSFLQNNIPTKAGTNFIRWIPSANVSSLLDAAKQKVKYNAVWAETPNTASDNKKINSSGAVGFSYLPASFNIANVTLNNSGLQSIPFGKNTSLNIGVRDQSNSTKNWKVDAQLSWRSPNVPSNAYIQIGNPIRVTKNTNNGTSPYNQNTDLKPVNGPLGTANTKITTTPITIINNNGSTVLNGVYDFDLGNVSLVLPDSQSVAVGSYSATVTWNLVIAP
;
A
#
# COMPACT_ATOMS: atom_id res chain seq x y z
N MET A 1 -31.22 24.15 0.36
CA MET A 1 -31.06 24.40 -1.09
C MET A 1 -29.78 25.19 -1.26
N LEU A 2 -28.65 24.49 -1.43
CA LEU A 2 -27.31 25.06 -1.34
C LEU A 2 -26.81 25.39 -2.76
N LEU A 3 -26.65 26.67 -3.08
CA LEU A 3 -25.79 27.16 -4.15
C LEU A 3 -24.38 27.29 -3.56
N VAL A 4 -23.45 26.42 -3.96
CA VAL A 4 -22.02 26.67 -3.74
C VAL A 4 -21.60 27.69 -4.79
N ALA A 5 -21.36 28.93 -4.35
CA ALA A 5 -20.94 30.02 -5.22
C ALA A 5 -19.46 29.87 -5.61
N THR A 6 -19.24 29.69 -6.92
CA THR A 6 -18.08 30.14 -7.72
C THR A 6 -16.68 29.87 -7.17
N VAL A 7 -16.10 28.73 -7.56
CA VAL A 7 -14.68 28.58 -7.91
C VAL A 7 -14.62 27.63 -9.11
N CYS A 8 -14.13 28.11 -10.26
CA CYS A 8 -14.15 27.47 -11.58
C CYS A 8 -15.52 27.45 -12.30
N SER A 9 -15.46 27.81 -13.59
CA SER A 9 -16.59 28.11 -14.48
C SER A 9 -17.77 27.14 -14.39
N SER A 10 -18.97 27.72 -14.38
CA SER A 10 -20.29 27.10 -14.51
C SER A 10 -20.31 25.85 -15.39
N SER A 11 -20.39 24.65 -14.78
CA SER A 11 -21.19 23.49 -15.23
C SER A 11 -20.97 22.28 -14.29
N SER A 12 -22.05 21.91 -13.59
CA SER A 12 -22.30 20.65 -12.85
C SER A 12 -21.95 20.63 -11.35
N PHE A 13 -22.99 20.61 -10.51
CA PHE A 13 -22.96 20.61 -9.05
C PHE A 13 -22.97 19.18 -8.48
N VAL A 14 -22.27 18.96 -7.36
CA VAL A 14 -22.54 17.87 -6.40
C VAL A 14 -22.65 18.49 -5.00
N LEU A 15 -23.71 18.14 -4.27
CA LEU A 15 -24.05 18.69 -2.96
C LEU A 15 -23.12 18.11 -1.88
N ALA A 16 -22.56 18.99 -1.04
CA ALA A 16 -21.63 18.64 0.04
C ALA A 16 -22.26 17.86 1.22
N ASP A 17 -23.57 17.63 1.22
CA ASP A 17 -24.29 16.93 2.30
C ASP A 17 -24.25 15.39 2.19
N GLU A 18 -23.59 14.83 1.17
CA GLU A 18 -23.54 13.37 0.96
C GLU A 18 -22.10 12.79 0.89
N ASP A 19 -21.04 13.50 1.32
CA ASP A 19 -19.70 12.89 1.42
C ASP A 19 -19.54 12.13 2.76
N PRO A 20 -19.52 10.78 2.76
CA PRO A 20 -19.41 9.99 3.99
C PRO A 20 -18.02 10.06 4.66
N ARG A 21 -17.08 10.83 4.11
CA ARG A 21 -15.68 10.90 4.58
C ARG A 21 -15.32 12.21 5.28
N LEU A 22 -16.23 13.20 5.30
CA LEU A 22 -16.07 14.39 6.14
C LEU A 22 -16.42 14.02 7.58
N THR A 23 -15.47 14.22 8.49
CA THR A 23 -15.72 14.04 9.92
C THR A 23 -16.75 15.06 10.40
N GLN A 24 -17.55 14.69 11.41
CA GLN A 24 -18.49 15.64 12.04
C GLN A 24 -17.76 16.89 12.55
N GLU A 25 -16.48 16.77 12.90
CA GLU A 25 -15.63 17.88 13.33
C GLU A 25 -15.27 18.83 12.17
N GLU A 26 -15.01 18.32 10.96
CA GLU A 26 -14.80 19.13 9.76
C GLU A 26 -16.09 19.83 9.32
N ILE A 27 -17.23 19.15 9.45
CA ILE A 27 -18.57 19.72 9.22
C ILE A 27 -18.86 20.82 10.26
N GLN A 28 -18.52 20.59 11.52
CA GLN A 28 -18.74 21.54 12.61
C GLN A 28 -17.82 22.77 12.52
N LYS A 29 -16.53 22.59 12.19
CA LYS A 29 -15.60 23.71 11.93
C LYS A 29 -16.05 24.57 10.76
N SER A 30 -16.59 23.94 9.71
CA SER A 30 -17.22 24.66 8.59
C SER A 30 -18.46 25.46 9.04
N LYS A 31 -19.32 24.88 9.88
CA LYS A 31 -20.50 25.57 10.45
C LYS A 31 -20.12 26.75 11.35
N GLU A 32 -19.15 26.59 12.24
CA GLU A 32 -18.67 27.65 13.14
C GLU A 32 -17.98 28.79 12.36
N MET A 33 -17.28 28.45 11.28
CA MET A 33 -16.69 29.44 10.36
C MET A 33 -17.78 30.24 9.64
N ILE A 34 -18.90 29.62 9.23
CA ILE A 34 -20.05 30.30 8.60
C ILE A 34 -20.74 31.27 9.57
N GLU A 35 -20.94 30.89 10.84
CA GLU A 35 -21.54 31.77 11.85
C GLU A 35 -20.68 33.02 12.13
N SER A 36 -19.36 32.90 12.01
CA SER A 36 -18.42 34.03 12.17
C SER A 36 -18.37 34.98 10.96
N MET A 37 -18.94 34.60 9.82
CA MET A 37 -18.84 35.33 8.54
C MET A 37 -20.09 36.13 8.16
N ASN A 38 -21.08 36.28 9.05
CA ASN A 38 -22.33 36.98 8.73
C ASN A 38 -22.30 38.46 9.22
N PRO A 39 -22.05 39.48 8.37
CA PRO A 39 -21.97 40.87 8.79
C PRO A 39 -23.36 41.50 9.04
N LEU A 40 -24.43 40.78 8.73
CA LEU A 40 -25.80 41.29 8.78
C LEU A 40 -26.45 41.26 10.17
N ASN A 41 -25.81 40.66 11.19
CA ASN A 41 -26.37 40.61 12.55
C ASN A 41 -26.05 41.84 13.44
N GLN A 42 -25.32 42.84 12.93
CA GLN A 42 -25.09 44.10 13.67
C GLN A 42 -25.94 45.30 13.19
N LEU A 43 -26.86 45.10 12.23
CA LEU A 43 -27.67 46.19 11.67
C LEU A 43 -29.17 45.86 11.57
N THR A 44 -29.76 45.20 12.57
CA THR A 44 -31.23 45.18 12.74
C THR A 44 -31.63 45.11 14.22
N GLN A 45 -31.22 46.09 15.03
CA GLN A 45 -31.94 46.44 16.27
C GLN A 45 -32.56 47.82 16.13
N SER A 46 -33.56 47.93 15.24
CA SER A 46 -34.56 48.97 15.36
C SER A 46 -35.79 48.57 14.58
N SER A 47 -36.92 48.53 15.26
CA SER A 47 -38.27 48.40 14.70
C SER A 47 -38.66 46.98 14.28
N PHE A 48 -39.37 46.27 15.15
CA PHE A 48 -40.80 45.99 14.95
C PHE A 48 -41.34 45.15 16.12
N SER A 49 -42.27 45.76 16.83
CA SER A 49 -43.18 45.18 17.79
C SER A 49 -44.18 44.24 17.10
N GLY A 50 -44.54 43.12 17.76
CA GLY A 50 -45.89 42.56 17.63
C GLY A 50 -46.03 41.04 17.62
N ILE A 51 -46.59 40.53 18.73
CA ILE A 51 -47.61 39.46 18.80
C ILE A 51 -47.12 38.00 18.81
N SER A 52 -46.95 37.51 20.05
CA SER A 52 -47.43 36.26 20.68
C SER A 52 -47.48 34.92 19.93
N ASN A 53 -46.90 33.89 20.55
CA ASN A 53 -47.67 32.80 21.20
C ASN A 53 -46.75 32.02 22.16
N VAL A 54 -47.01 32.11 23.47
CA VAL A 54 -47.59 31.08 24.36
C VAL A 54 -46.65 29.91 24.67
N GLU A 55 -45.94 30.12 25.79
CA GLU A 55 -45.66 29.22 26.91
C GLU A 55 -45.90 27.71 26.75
N GLU A 56 -44.88 26.92 27.12
CA GLU A 56 -45.07 25.98 28.24
C GLU A 56 -43.77 25.86 29.05
N GLN A 57 -43.95 25.97 30.37
CA GLN A 57 -42.96 26.03 31.44
C GLN A 57 -42.21 24.68 31.58
N THR A 58 -40.95 24.67 32.02
CA THR A 58 -40.65 24.42 33.44
C THR A 58 -39.24 24.91 33.82
N SER A 59 -39.26 25.75 34.86
CA SER A 59 -38.21 26.32 35.71
C SER A 59 -37.15 25.31 36.19
N GLU A 60 -35.83 25.60 36.14
CA GLU A 60 -35.03 26.44 37.07
C GLU A 60 -35.31 26.18 38.57
N THR A 61 -34.32 25.99 39.46
CA THR A 61 -33.47 27.09 39.96
C THR A 61 -32.41 26.60 40.99
N ASN A 62 -31.19 27.11 40.84
CA ASN A 62 -30.35 27.88 41.80
C ASN A 62 -29.95 27.29 43.18
N SER A 63 -28.64 27.10 43.43
CA SER A 63 -27.67 28.03 44.09
C SER A 63 -27.58 27.79 45.62
N VAL A 64 -26.47 27.88 46.37
CA VAL A 64 -25.40 28.90 46.49
C VAL A 64 -24.19 28.29 47.24
N ASN A 65 -22.98 28.81 46.98
CA ASN A 65 -21.68 28.64 47.66
C ASN A 65 -21.67 29.07 49.17
N PRO A 66 -20.69 28.69 50.04
CA PRO A 66 -19.40 29.41 50.14
C PRO A 66 -18.15 28.61 50.60
N ILE A 67 -17.00 29.28 50.45
CA ILE A 67 -15.55 29.01 50.62
C ILE A 67 -15.12 29.09 52.13
N PRO A 68 -13.84 28.95 52.62
CA PRO A 68 -12.67 28.04 52.44
C PRO A 68 -12.19 27.36 53.77
N SER A 69 -11.13 26.53 53.76
CA SER A 69 -9.98 26.65 54.71
C SER A 69 -8.83 25.62 54.52
N ASN A 70 -7.63 26.08 54.83
CA ASN A 70 -6.29 25.47 54.76
C ASN A 70 -6.08 24.19 55.60
N SER A 71 -5.12 23.35 55.22
CA SER A 71 -3.98 22.98 56.10
C SER A 71 -2.83 22.26 55.37
N THR A 72 -1.65 22.51 55.90
CA THR A 72 -0.25 22.24 55.51
C THR A 72 0.30 20.89 55.99
N THR A 73 1.36 20.36 55.34
CA THR A 73 2.60 19.76 55.91
C THR A 73 3.52 19.27 54.75
N SER A 74 4.63 19.96 54.43
CA SER A 74 6.06 19.73 54.82
C SER A 74 6.68 18.40 54.29
N SER A 75 7.44 18.44 53.18
CA SER A 75 8.92 18.62 53.05
C SER A 75 9.75 17.32 53.24
N THR A 76 10.49 16.83 52.23
CA THR A 76 11.93 17.14 52.05
C THR A 76 12.45 16.73 50.64
N ASP A 77 12.87 17.70 49.83
CA ASP A 77 14.23 17.96 49.26
C ASP A 77 15.23 16.75 49.12
N ILE A 78 16.04 16.49 48.08
CA ILE A 78 16.79 17.30 47.07
C ILE A 78 17.25 16.40 45.88
N SER A 79 17.16 16.85 44.62
CA SER A 79 18.33 17.06 43.71
C SER A 79 17.97 17.28 42.23
N LYS A 80 18.65 18.28 41.66
CA LYS A 80 18.39 18.99 40.41
C LYS A 80 18.89 18.24 39.17
N ILE A 81 18.03 18.10 38.17
CA ILE A 81 18.40 18.04 36.74
C ILE A 81 17.39 18.95 36.02
N GLU A 82 17.81 20.13 35.58
CA GLU A 82 16.96 21.04 34.80
C GLU A 82 16.70 20.44 33.42
N LYS A 83 15.44 20.06 33.21
CA LYS A 83 14.83 19.76 31.91
C LYS A 83 14.51 21.08 31.19
N MET A 84 14.75 21.09 29.88
CA MET A 84 14.27 22.12 28.95
C MET A 84 12.74 22.23 28.99
N PRO A 85 12.14 23.43 28.90
CA PRO A 85 10.70 23.56 28.85
C PRO A 85 10.17 23.23 27.46
N THR A 86 9.21 22.30 27.41
CA THR A 86 8.22 22.19 26.35
C THR A 86 7.24 23.35 26.47
N SER A 87 7.01 24.12 25.39
CA SER A 87 5.87 25.06 25.34
C SER A 87 5.14 25.00 24.00
N ASP A 88 3.88 24.60 24.07
CA ASP A 88 2.81 25.16 23.25
C ASP A 88 2.73 26.66 23.55
N THR A 89 3.26 27.49 22.65
CA THR A 89 2.98 28.92 22.58
C THR A 89 2.89 29.32 21.11
N LYS A 90 1.80 30.00 20.72
CA LYS A 90 1.75 30.71 19.44
C LYS A 90 2.92 31.70 19.42
N GLU A 91 3.83 31.57 18.45
CA GLU A 91 4.97 32.48 18.28
C GLU A 91 4.48 33.94 18.18
N PRO A 92 5.14 34.90 18.85
CA PRO A 92 4.83 36.31 18.70
C PRO A 92 5.22 36.78 17.28
N PRO A 93 4.54 37.80 16.71
CA PRO A 93 4.87 38.32 15.39
C PRO A 93 6.33 38.80 15.35
N TYR A 94 7.08 38.34 14.34
CA TYR A 94 8.45 38.77 14.08
C TYR A 94 8.47 40.27 13.74
N LEU A 95 8.74 41.11 14.73
CA LEU A 95 8.97 42.55 14.53
C LEU A 95 10.35 42.77 13.88
N LEU A 96 10.40 43.50 12.76
CA LEU A 96 11.69 43.94 12.18
C LEU A 96 12.33 45.01 13.09
N PRO A 97 13.67 45.02 13.28
CA PRO A 97 14.32 45.94 14.20
C PRO A 97 14.59 47.29 13.54
N GLN A 98 14.15 48.36 14.19
CA GLN A 98 14.36 49.74 13.75
C GLN A 98 15.82 50.17 13.99
N GLU A 99 16.30 51.25 13.39
CA GLU A 99 17.66 51.78 13.67
C GLU A 99 17.86 52.10 15.18
N SER A 100 16.78 52.37 15.91
CA SER A 100 16.76 52.52 17.37
C SER A 100 17.05 51.23 18.14
N ASP A 101 16.94 50.05 17.52
CA ASP A 101 17.40 48.78 18.10
C ASP A 101 18.93 48.59 17.95
N PHE A 102 19.57 49.35 17.04
CA PHE A 102 21.02 49.38 16.77
C PHE A 102 21.74 50.56 17.42
N GLN A 103 21.01 51.51 17.98
CA GLN A 103 21.56 52.58 18.81
C GLN A 103 21.36 52.24 20.29
N GLY A 104 22.26 51.40 20.82
CA GLY A 104 22.51 51.40 22.26
C GLY A 104 23.27 52.68 22.62
N ASP A 105 22.86 53.32 23.71
CA ASP A 105 23.58 54.43 24.34
C ASP A 105 25.07 54.09 24.47
N ASP A 106 25.92 54.97 23.94
CA ASP A 106 27.39 54.80 23.79
C ASP A 106 28.13 54.88 25.14
N SER A 107 27.43 54.60 26.25
CA SER A 107 27.89 54.81 27.63
C SER A 107 28.05 53.52 28.45
N ASP A 108 27.56 52.36 27.97
CA ASP A 108 27.73 51.06 28.65
C ASP A 108 28.78 50.18 27.95
N THR A 109 30.03 50.31 28.41
CA THR A 109 31.23 49.60 27.91
C THR A 109 31.20 48.07 28.05
N THR A 110 30.09 47.48 28.52
CA THR A 110 29.91 46.01 28.56
C THR A 110 28.97 45.44 27.49
N ARG A 111 28.32 46.31 26.69
CA ARG A 111 27.31 45.94 25.68
C ARG A 111 27.79 46.01 24.21
N ALA A 112 29.04 46.41 23.98
CA ALA A 112 29.61 46.68 22.65
C ALA A 112 30.26 45.44 22.00
N SER A 113 29.48 44.40 21.71
CA SER A 113 29.90 43.44 20.68
C SER A 113 29.04 43.62 19.44
N ASN A 114 29.60 44.24 18.39
CA ASN A 114 29.06 44.19 17.02
C ASN A 114 29.11 42.76 16.43
N ASN A 115 29.10 41.74 17.28
CA ASN A 115 29.20 40.36 16.90
C ASN A 115 27.80 39.81 16.64
N VAL A 116 27.71 38.86 15.73
CA VAL A 116 26.47 38.18 15.38
C VAL A 116 26.63 36.70 15.64
N LEU A 117 25.65 36.07 16.28
CA LEU A 117 25.66 34.64 16.51
C LEU A 117 25.08 33.91 15.29
N ILE A 118 25.92 33.12 14.63
CA ILE A 118 25.56 32.25 13.50
C ILE A 118 25.87 30.81 13.91
N GLU A 119 24.86 29.95 13.99
CA GLU A 119 25.01 28.53 14.33
C GLU A 119 25.85 28.27 15.59
N GLY A 120 25.64 29.06 16.65
CA GLY A 120 26.37 28.92 17.91
C GLY A 120 27.78 29.54 17.92
N SER A 121 28.22 30.14 16.81
CA SER A 121 29.51 30.83 16.71
C SER A 121 29.34 32.34 16.54
N TRP A 122 30.08 33.13 17.32
CA TRP A 122 30.11 34.58 17.17
C TRP A 122 30.98 35.00 15.99
N LEU A 123 30.40 35.75 15.06
CA LEU A 123 31.08 36.35 13.92
C LEU A 123 31.45 37.80 14.24
N THR A 124 32.71 38.17 14.03
CA THR A 124 33.21 39.55 14.21
C THR A 124 33.01 40.40 12.95
N PRO A 125 33.04 41.74 13.05
CA PRO A 125 33.00 42.63 11.88
C PRO A 125 34.07 42.31 10.81
N GLN A 126 35.28 41.94 11.23
CA GLN A 126 36.36 41.55 10.30
C GLN A 126 35.98 40.29 9.51
N GLN A 127 35.50 39.25 10.19
CA GLN A 127 35.02 38.03 9.56
C GLN A 127 33.80 38.26 8.66
N GLY A 128 32.90 39.17 9.05
CA GLY A 128 31.74 39.52 8.22
C GLY A 128 32.12 40.29 6.94
N ASN A 129 33.11 41.18 6.99
CA ASN A 129 33.66 41.81 5.78
C ASN A 129 34.40 40.79 4.89
N ILE A 130 35.13 39.83 5.46
CA ILE A 130 35.74 38.73 4.70
C ILE A 130 34.66 37.91 4.00
N TRP A 131 33.56 37.59 4.71
CA TRP A 131 32.42 36.90 4.10
C TRP A 131 31.83 37.72 2.94
N LEU A 132 31.61 39.02 3.11
CA LEU A 132 31.10 39.92 2.05
C LEU A 132 32.01 39.98 0.83
N SER A 133 33.34 39.86 1.02
CA SER A 133 34.29 39.84 -0.10
C SER A 133 34.06 38.68 -1.09
N GLN A 134 33.37 37.62 -0.67
CA GLN A 134 33.02 36.46 -1.48
C GLN A 134 31.76 36.67 -2.35
N TRP A 135 31.12 37.85 -2.26
CA TRP A 135 29.87 38.14 -2.96
C TRP A 135 30.00 39.39 -3.84
N GLU A 136 29.25 39.40 -4.93
CA GLU A 136 28.78 40.62 -5.57
C GLU A 136 27.50 41.05 -4.86
N TYR A 137 27.47 42.27 -4.33
CA TYR A 137 26.35 42.79 -3.56
C TYR A 137 26.21 44.31 -3.69
N TYR A 138 25.02 44.83 -3.39
CA TYR A 138 24.78 46.25 -3.16
C TYR A 138 24.30 46.48 -1.73
N THR A 139 24.59 47.65 -1.17
CA THR A 139 23.99 48.08 0.09
C THR A 139 22.74 48.90 -0.19
N ARG A 140 21.67 48.62 0.54
CA ARG A 140 20.46 49.45 0.53
C ARG A 140 20.13 49.86 1.95
N THR A 141 19.91 51.15 2.15
CA THR A 141 19.38 51.69 3.40
C THR A 141 17.99 52.26 3.13
N TYR A 142 17.00 51.87 3.92
CA TYR A 142 15.63 52.34 3.82
C TYR A 142 15.05 52.44 5.22
N ASN A 143 14.46 53.58 5.62
CA ASN A 143 13.89 53.81 6.97
C ASN A 143 14.79 53.30 8.14
N GLY A 144 16.10 53.52 8.06
CA GLY A 144 17.06 53.08 9.09
C GLY A 144 17.41 51.58 9.08
N TYR A 145 16.86 50.80 8.16
CA TYR A 145 17.23 49.41 7.92
C TYR A 145 18.35 49.35 6.88
N SER A 146 19.51 48.77 7.22
CA SER A 146 20.63 48.60 6.28
C SER A 146 20.82 47.15 5.88
N SER A 147 20.71 46.87 4.58
CA SER A 147 20.74 45.53 4.00
C SER A 147 21.86 45.38 2.97
N VAL A 148 22.40 44.16 2.86
CA VAL A 148 23.25 43.72 1.75
C VAL A 148 22.42 42.83 0.83
N LEU A 149 22.31 43.25 -0.43
CA LEU A 149 21.56 42.56 -1.48
C LEU A 149 22.54 41.71 -2.28
N LEU A 150 22.56 40.40 -2.01
CA LEU A 150 23.43 39.44 -2.69
C LEU A 150 22.94 39.24 -4.12
N ARG A 151 23.86 39.35 -5.08
CA ARG A 151 23.61 39.05 -6.49
C ARG A 151 24.25 37.75 -6.93
N ARG A 152 25.54 37.61 -6.61
CA ARG A 152 26.37 36.56 -7.19
C ARG A 152 27.43 36.11 -6.22
N TYR A 153 27.57 34.80 -6.06
CA TYR A 153 28.70 34.21 -5.36
C TYR A 153 29.92 34.23 -6.28
N LYS A 154 31.01 34.82 -5.82
CA LYS A 154 32.30 34.87 -6.52
C LYS A 154 33.43 34.24 -5.68
N GLY A 155 33.08 33.63 -4.56
CA GLY A 155 34.03 32.94 -3.70
C GLY A 155 34.48 31.60 -4.29
N SER A 156 35.48 31.01 -3.65
CA SER A 156 36.11 29.76 -4.08
C SER A 156 35.71 28.54 -3.24
N SER A 157 34.83 28.69 -2.26
CA SER A 157 34.38 27.59 -1.40
C SER A 157 33.27 26.78 -2.07
N SER A 158 33.37 25.45 -1.98
CA SER A 158 32.27 24.55 -2.36
C SER A 158 31.17 24.47 -1.30
N THR A 159 31.44 24.98 -0.09
CA THR A 159 30.48 25.04 1.02
C THR A 159 30.19 26.50 1.35
N VAL A 160 28.92 26.90 1.21
CA VAL A 160 28.49 28.29 1.34
C VAL A 160 27.45 28.39 2.45
N VAL A 161 27.70 29.27 3.42
CA VAL A 161 26.74 29.62 4.47
C VAL A 161 26.26 31.04 4.22
N ILE A 162 24.94 31.22 4.15
CA ILE A 162 24.28 32.52 3.97
C ILE A 162 23.53 32.84 5.27
N PRO A 163 24.09 33.72 6.12
CA PRO A 163 23.45 34.11 7.37
C PRO A 163 22.37 35.17 7.12
N GLY A 164 21.32 35.22 7.95
CA GLY A 164 20.27 36.26 7.84
C GLY A 164 20.73 37.69 8.13
N ILE A 165 21.82 37.83 8.88
CA ILE A 165 22.48 39.10 9.18
C ILE A 165 24.00 38.92 9.18
N ILE A 166 24.74 40.00 8.90
CA ILE A 166 26.20 40.00 8.87
C ILE A 166 26.76 41.24 9.60
N PRO A 167 27.74 41.09 10.51
CA PRO A 167 28.39 42.23 11.14
C PRO A 167 29.40 42.85 10.18
N THR A 168 29.40 44.17 10.04
CA THR A 168 30.39 44.90 9.22
C THR A 168 31.02 46.00 10.03
N ASN A 169 32.09 46.61 9.50
CA ASN A 169 32.73 47.77 10.15
C ASN A 169 31.77 48.97 10.22
N ASN A 170 30.73 48.99 9.38
CA ASN A 170 29.73 50.05 9.28
C ASN A 170 28.37 49.58 9.84
N GLY A 171 28.40 48.74 10.87
CA GLY A 171 27.23 48.18 11.56
C GLY A 171 26.74 46.85 10.98
N THR A 172 25.86 46.18 11.73
CA THR A 172 25.21 44.93 11.31
C THR A 172 24.25 45.18 10.16
N LYS A 173 24.26 44.30 9.15
CA LYS A 173 23.43 44.40 7.94
C LYS A 173 22.53 43.18 7.78
N ARG A 174 21.28 43.36 7.34
CA ARG A 174 20.41 42.24 6.94
C ARG A 174 20.85 41.68 5.60
N VAL A 175 20.90 40.36 5.46
CA VAL A 175 21.24 39.69 4.21
C VAL A 175 19.95 39.42 3.43
N VAL A 176 19.95 39.83 2.17
CA VAL A 176 18.81 39.68 1.26
C VAL A 176 19.31 39.13 -0.06
N ILE A 177 18.67 38.09 -0.58
CA ILE A 177 18.92 37.59 -1.94
C ILE A 177 18.20 38.53 -2.91
N ASN A 178 18.95 39.14 -3.82
CA ASN A 178 18.41 40.09 -4.79
C ASN A 178 17.62 39.38 -5.90
N SER A 179 16.66 40.09 -6.51
CA SER A 179 15.79 39.57 -7.59
C SER A 179 16.60 39.00 -8.74
N LEU A 180 16.24 37.79 -9.15
CA LEU A 180 16.82 37.07 -10.28
C LEU A 180 15.67 36.89 -11.28
N THR A 181 15.64 37.67 -12.36
CA THR A 181 14.55 37.57 -13.36
C THR A 181 14.65 36.25 -14.14
N ASP A 182 13.51 35.60 -14.41
CA ASP A 182 13.40 34.28 -15.10
C ASP A 182 14.10 34.24 -16.48
N THR A 183 14.30 35.39 -17.10
CA THR A 183 14.89 35.52 -18.45
C THR A 183 16.41 35.65 -18.47
N SER A 184 17.06 35.80 -17.32
CA SER A 184 18.51 35.96 -17.21
C SER A 184 19.12 34.72 -16.57
N ASN A 185 20.18 34.16 -17.17
CA ASN A 185 21.11 33.23 -16.49
C ASN A 185 21.88 33.90 -15.31
N ASP A 186 21.28 34.91 -14.68
CA ASP A 186 21.78 35.70 -13.56
C ASP A 186 21.11 35.16 -12.30
N TYR A 187 21.70 34.12 -11.72
CA TYR A 187 21.28 33.54 -10.44
C TYR A 187 22.46 33.41 -9.48
N LEU A 188 22.15 33.24 -8.19
CA LEU A 188 23.07 33.40 -7.07
C LEU A 188 24.42 32.67 -7.26
N PHE A 189 24.41 31.50 -7.90
CA PHE A 189 25.57 30.66 -8.12
C PHE A 189 25.91 30.42 -9.60
N ALA A 190 25.46 31.27 -10.52
CA ALA A 190 25.60 31.04 -11.96
C ALA A 190 27.05 30.82 -12.44
N ASP A 191 28.02 31.57 -11.89
CA ASP A 191 29.46 31.41 -12.23
C ASP A 191 30.13 30.26 -11.50
N THR A 192 29.53 29.78 -10.41
CA THR A 192 30.11 28.79 -9.50
C THR A 192 29.30 27.50 -9.45
N LYS A 193 28.40 27.27 -10.40
CA LYS A 193 27.46 26.13 -10.43
C LYS A 193 28.17 24.77 -10.48
N SER A 194 29.39 24.72 -11.04
CA SER A 194 30.27 23.55 -11.04
C SER A 194 31.15 23.45 -9.79
N LEU A 195 31.19 24.48 -8.94
CA LEU A 195 31.99 24.51 -7.72
C LEU A 195 31.16 24.12 -6.49
N ILE A 196 29.95 24.67 -6.36
CA ILE A 196 29.15 24.54 -5.16
C ILE A 196 28.68 23.09 -4.94
N ARG A 197 28.80 22.64 -3.69
CA ARG A 197 28.36 21.31 -3.21
C ARG A 197 27.36 21.41 -2.08
N ASN A 198 27.58 22.33 -1.14
CA ASN A 198 26.74 22.44 0.06
C ASN A 198 26.37 23.89 0.31
N VAL A 199 25.07 24.19 0.39
CA VAL A 199 24.59 25.53 0.69
C VAL A 199 23.65 25.51 1.88
N ARG A 200 23.92 26.35 2.88
CA ARG A 200 23.08 26.46 4.07
C ARG A 200 22.67 27.91 4.26
N ILE A 201 21.37 28.15 4.22
CA ILE A 201 20.75 29.43 4.57
C ILE A 201 20.35 29.33 6.03
N VAL A 202 20.94 30.17 6.87
CA VAL A 202 20.82 30.04 8.32
C VAL A 202 20.35 31.36 8.92
N PRO A 203 19.52 31.34 9.97
CA PRO A 203 19.20 32.55 10.68
C PRO A 203 20.45 33.09 11.40
N GLY A 204 20.48 34.40 11.63
CA GLY A 204 21.46 35.03 12.53
C GLY A 204 20.78 35.64 13.73
N VAL A 205 21.44 35.59 14.89
CA VAL A 205 20.94 36.18 16.13
C VAL A 205 21.78 37.39 16.50
N TRP A 206 21.10 38.50 16.79
CA TRP A 206 21.71 39.74 17.25
C TRP A 206 20.72 40.46 18.16
N ASN A 207 21.19 40.91 19.33
CA ASN A 207 20.35 41.47 20.40
C ASN A 207 19.13 40.59 20.75
N ASP A 208 19.35 39.28 20.94
CA ASP A 208 18.32 38.27 21.24
C ASP A 208 17.19 38.14 20.20
N LYS A 209 17.30 38.84 19.06
CA LYS A 209 16.37 38.76 17.93
C LYS A 209 16.96 37.88 16.84
N THR A 210 16.11 37.08 16.21
CA THR A 210 16.48 36.17 15.12
C THR A 210 16.10 36.77 13.77
N PHE A 211 17.04 36.73 12.84
CA PHE A 211 16.88 37.26 11.48
C PHE A 211 17.06 36.17 10.44
N LYS A 212 16.06 35.99 9.59
CA LYS A 212 16.12 35.13 8.41
C LYS A 212 16.57 35.92 7.18
N VAL A 213 17.17 35.21 6.22
CA VAL A 213 17.58 35.78 4.93
C VAL A 213 16.33 36.17 4.15
N GLY A 214 16.24 37.43 3.72
CA GLY A 214 15.14 37.89 2.87
C GLY A 214 15.33 37.54 1.39
N CYS A 215 14.25 37.58 0.60
CA CYS A 215 14.31 37.55 -0.87
C CYS A 215 13.63 38.81 -1.41
N LEU A 216 14.31 39.54 -2.30
CA LEU A 216 13.78 40.72 -2.99
C LEU A 216 13.37 40.29 -4.38
N SER A 217 12.20 39.69 -4.59
CA SER A 217 11.75 39.29 -5.93
C SER A 217 10.28 39.61 -6.19
N THR A 218 9.99 40.24 -7.33
CA THR A 218 8.60 40.45 -7.78
C THR A 218 7.91 39.15 -8.23
N GLN A 219 8.67 38.06 -8.39
CA GLN A 219 8.22 36.76 -8.93
C GLN A 219 8.91 35.54 -8.24
N GLY A 220 9.36 35.65 -6.98
CA GLY A 220 10.00 34.55 -6.22
C GLY A 220 11.50 34.30 -6.47
N CYS A 221 12.10 33.40 -5.68
CA CYS A 221 13.53 33.07 -5.69
C CYS A 221 13.85 31.93 -6.70
N ALA A 222 13.16 31.94 -7.85
CA ALA A 222 12.99 30.82 -8.78
C ALA A 222 14.30 30.20 -9.32
N LEU A 223 15.39 30.94 -9.52
CA LEU A 223 16.55 30.42 -10.26
C LEU A 223 17.78 30.06 -9.41
N ALA A 224 17.70 30.12 -8.08
CA ALA A 224 18.88 30.20 -7.21
C ALA A 224 19.99 29.14 -7.44
N PHE A 225 19.63 27.89 -7.74
CA PHE A 225 20.58 26.77 -7.86
C PHE A 225 20.57 26.07 -9.22
N ARG A 226 19.87 26.62 -10.21
CA ARG A 226 19.67 25.98 -11.51
C ARG A 226 21.00 25.52 -12.14
N ASN A 227 21.04 24.28 -12.61
CA ASN A 227 22.20 23.62 -13.22
C ASN A 227 23.46 23.56 -12.33
N ALA A 228 23.34 23.67 -11.01
CA ALA A 228 24.42 23.39 -10.08
C ALA A 228 24.67 21.87 -9.99
N THR A 229 25.35 21.32 -11.00
CA THR A 229 25.47 19.86 -11.19
C THR A 229 26.22 19.16 -10.06
N ASN A 230 27.07 19.88 -9.33
CA ASN A 230 27.83 19.34 -8.19
C ASN A 230 27.17 19.59 -6.83
N LEU A 231 26.01 20.27 -6.81
CA LEU A 231 25.27 20.53 -5.58
C LEU A 231 24.76 19.21 -4.98
N GLU A 232 25.13 18.94 -3.74
CA GLU A 232 24.81 17.72 -2.99
C GLU A 232 23.74 18.00 -1.93
N THR A 233 23.86 19.10 -1.18
CA THR A 233 22.91 19.44 -0.11
C THR A 233 22.54 20.92 -0.07
N VAL A 234 21.27 21.20 0.22
CA VAL A 234 20.76 22.55 0.48
C VAL A 234 19.89 22.57 1.72
N SER A 235 20.13 23.52 2.62
CA SER A 235 19.21 23.86 3.70
C SER A 235 18.67 25.28 3.50
N LEU A 236 17.35 25.40 3.37
CA LEU A 236 16.61 26.66 3.21
C LEU A 236 15.94 27.11 4.52
N THR A 237 16.23 26.47 5.65
CA THR A 237 15.53 26.70 6.93
C THR A 237 15.65 28.14 7.45
N GLY A 238 16.76 28.81 7.17
CA GLY A 238 17.00 30.21 7.48
C GLY A 238 16.50 31.21 6.43
N LEU A 239 15.83 30.75 5.36
CA LEU A 239 15.21 31.61 4.36
C LEU A 239 13.83 32.08 4.83
N ASP A 240 13.52 33.35 4.63
CA ASP A 240 12.23 33.94 4.97
C ASP A 240 11.22 33.73 3.84
N PHE A 241 10.36 32.73 3.97
CA PHE A 241 9.25 32.47 3.04
C PHE A 241 8.00 33.32 3.35
N PHE A 242 7.99 34.12 4.42
CA PHE A 242 6.83 34.87 4.89
C PHE A 242 6.99 36.38 4.70
N ASN A 243 5.86 37.08 4.68
CA ASN A 243 5.82 38.55 4.67
C ASN A 243 5.71 39.08 6.11
N ASN A 244 6.72 38.84 6.95
CA ASN A 244 6.83 39.50 8.25
C ASN A 244 7.48 40.88 8.06
N THR A 245 6.81 41.76 7.30
CA THR A 245 7.14 43.19 7.30
C THR A 245 6.19 43.91 8.26
N PRO A 246 6.66 44.52 9.36
CA PRO A 246 5.90 45.55 10.05
C PRO A 246 5.57 46.64 9.04
N SER A 247 4.33 47.09 9.14
CA SER A 247 3.73 48.24 8.47
C SER A 247 4.73 49.40 8.32
N GLY A 248 5.38 49.49 7.14
CA GLY A 248 6.24 50.63 6.80
C GLY A 248 7.37 50.40 5.77
N GLY A 249 7.71 49.16 5.42
CA GLY A 249 8.79 48.86 4.47
C GLY A 249 8.39 47.91 3.34
N SER A 250 7.83 48.44 2.26
CA SER A 250 7.24 47.73 1.10
C SER A 250 8.24 47.08 0.12
N SER A 251 9.37 46.54 0.57
CA SER A 251 10.43 46.06 -0.36
C SER A 251 10.79 44.59 -0.27
N LEU A 252 10.35 43.81 0.74
CA LEU A 252 10.57 42.36 0.77
C LEU A 252 9.33 41.64 0.26
N HIS A 253 9.54 40.58 -0.50
CA HIS A 253 8.47 39.84 -1.15
C HIS A 253 8.37 38.43 -0.61
N LYS A 254 7.14 37.94 -0.44
CA LYS A 254 6.83 36.54 -0.13
C LYS A 254 7.33 35.65 -1.26
N ILE A 255 8.06 34.58 -0.94
CA ILE A 255 8.45 33.57 -1.93
C ILE A 255 7.22 32.70 -2.20
N THR A 256 6.59 32.91 -3.36
CA THR A 256 5.46 32.09 -3.84
C THR A 256 5.83 31.27 -5.08
N ASP A 257 6.96 31.59 -5.73
CA ASP A 257 7.44 30.88 -6.92
C ASP A 257 8.83 30.29 -6.64
N THR A 258 8.93 28.98 -6.80
CA THR A 258 10.14 28.17 -6.68
C THR A 258 10.42 27.38 -7.97
N SER A 259 9.81 27.77 -9.07
CA SER A 259 9.98 27.10 -10.37
C SER A 259 11.44 27.07 -10.77
N TYR A 260 11.91 25.95 -11.32
CA TYR A 260 13.30 25.72 -11.75
C TYR A 260 14.41 25.86 -10.68
N MET A 261 14.09 26.04 -9.39
CA MET A 261 15.08 26.36 -8.34
C MET A 261 16.25 25.39 -8.28
N PHE A 262 16.00 24.10 -8.48
CA PHE A 262 16.98 23.03 -8.47
C PHE A 262 17.05 22.28 -9.81
N GLN A 263 16.51 22.82 -10.91
CA GLN A 263 16.54 22.14 -12.21
C GLN A 263 17.98 21.80 -12.58
N GLY A 264 18.24 20.55 -12.95
CA GLY A 264 19.54 20.07 -13.41
C GLY A 264 20.59 19.85 -12.31
N CYS A 265 20.21 19.94 -11.03
CA CYS A 265 21.07 19.62 -9.90
C CYS A 265 21.23 18.09 -9.75
N ARG A 266 21.96 17.48 -10.69
CA ARG A 266 22.03 16.02 -10.85
C ARG A 266 22.53 15.27 -9.61
N ASN A 267 23.44 15.87 -8.83
CA ASN A 267 24.02 15.27 -7.61
C ASN A 267 23.26 15.63 -6.32
N LEU A 268 22.14 16.36 -6.40
CA LEU A 268 21.41 16.82 -5.22
C LEU A 268 20.78 15.63 -4.51
N THR A 269 21.18 15.39 -3.27
CA THR A 269 20.70 14.27 -2.45
C THR A 269 19.82 14.73 -1.30
N ARG A 270 19.92 16.00 -0.86
CA ARG A 270 19.14 16.53 0.27
C ARG A 270 18.75 17.99 0.06
N VAL A 271 17.47 18.29 0.25
CA VAL A 271 16.92 19.64 0.38
C VAL A 271 16.04 19.71 1.62
N GLU A 272 16.28 20.74 2.42
CA GLU A 272 15.52 20.98 3.65
C GLU A 272 14.79 22.30 3.58
N PHE A 273 13.46 22.24 3.64
CA PHE A 273 12.58 23.40 3.65
C PHE A 273 12.28 23.87 5.08
N PRO A 274 11.92 25.16 5.28
CA PRO A 274 11.46 25.63 6.59
C PRO A 274 10.21 24.86 7.06
N ALA A 275 10.13 24.57 8.36
CA ALA A 275 9.05 23.77 8.96
C ALA A 275 7.68 24.48 9.08
N ILE A 276 7.53 25.68 8.53
CA ILE A 276 6.36 26.56 8.71
C ILE A 276 5.76 26.82 7.31
N GLY A 277 4.46 26.53 7.16
CA GLY A 277 3.74 26.37 5.88
C GLY A 277 4.01 27.45 4.82
N ALA A 278 4.89 27.12 3.87
CA ALA A 278 5.15 27.95 2.72
C ALA A 278 3.89 27.98 1.84
N ASN A 279 3.49 29.16 1.38
CA ASN A 279 2.38 29.31 0.46
C ASN A 279 2.95 29.47 -0.95
N ILE A 280 3.56 28.39 -1.44
CA ILE A 280 4.08 28.28 -2.80
C ILE A 280 2.91 28.07 -3.74
N THR A 281 2.85 28.89 -4.79
CA THR A 281 1.83 28.84 -5.85
C THR A 281 2.40 28.33 -7.18
N ASN A 282 3.72 28.32 -7.35
CA ASN A 282 4.38 27.79 -8.54
C ASN A 282 5.65 27.00 -8.16
N ALA A 283 5.65 25.70 -8.46
CA ALA A 283 6.81 24.82 -8.29
C ALA A 283 7.17 24.10 -9.61
N SER A 284 6.80 24.69 -10.75
CA SER A 284 7.05 24.14 -12.08
C SER A 284 8.52 23.76 -12.26
N TYR A 285 8.79 22.52 -12.65
CA TYR A 285 10.15 22.02 -12.94
C TYR A 285 11.19 22.21 -11.83
N MET A 286 10.76 22.42 -10.58
CA MET A 286 11.64 22.78 -9.46
C MET A 286 12.81 21.81 -9.28
N PHE A 287 12.56 20.50 -9.37
CA PHE A 287 13.56 19.44 -9.24
C PHE A 287 13.80 18.70 -10.55
N GLN A 288 13.47 19.29 -11.70
CA GLN A 288 13.61 18.61 -12.98
C GLN A 288 15.06 18.12 -13.18
N SER A 289 15.24 16.83 -13.51
CA SER A 289 16.54 16.17 -13.69
C SER A 289 17.43 16.14 -12.45
N CYS A 290 16.88 16.22 -11.24
CA CYS A 290 17.58 15.91 -9.99
C CYS A 290 17.75 14.40 -9.82
N THR A 291 18.62 13.80 -10.63
CA THR A 291 18.76 12.34 -10.77
C THR A 291 19.20 11.61 -9.51
N SER A 292 19.85 12.28 -8.55
CA SER A 292 20.27 11.72 -7.26
C SER A 292 19.31 11.99 -6.09
N LEU A 293 18.26 12.79 -6.31
CA LEU A 293 17.33 13.17 -5.25
C LEU A 293 16.36 12.01 -5.00
N ASN A 294 16.37 11.50 -3.77
CA ASN A 294 15.49 10.42 -3.33
C ASN A 294 14.48 10.92 -2.28
N ASN A 295 13.53 10.07 -1.90
CA ASN A 295 12.47 10.41 -0.95
C ASN A 295 12.99 10.91 0.41
N SER A 296 14.04 10.31 0.96
CA SER A 296 14.62 10.72 2.25
C SER A 296 15.38 12.06 2.18
N GLY A 297 15.72 12.49 0.98
CA GLY A 297 16.36 13.78 0.71
C GLY A 297 15.41 14.97 0.79
N LEU A 298 14.10 14.75 0.75
CA LEU A 298 13.07 15.79 0.76
C LEU A 298 12.56 16.01 2.19
N ILE A 299 13.09 17.02 2.87
CA ILE A 299 12.76 17.31 4.28
C ILE A 299 11.77 18.48 4.37
N ASN A 300 10.70 18.30 5.16
CA ASN A 300 9.61 19.27 5.40
C ASN A 300 8.80 19.68 4.15
N MET A 301 8.57 18.74 3.22
CA MET A 301 7.75 18.97 2.01
C MET A 301 6.23 18.88 2.25
N ASP A 302 5.82 18.31 3.38
CA ASP A 302 4.42 18.08 3.77
C ASP A 302 3.60 19.37 3.96
N LYS A 303 4.27 20.51 4.14
CA LYS A 303 3.66 21.85 4.28
C LYS A 303 4.10 22.81 3.18
N PHE A 304 4.58 22.28 2.06
CA PHE A 304 5.21 23.08 1.01
C PHE A 304 4.21 23.91 0.20
N PHE A 305 3.00 23.40 -0.03
CA PHE A 305 1.89 24.13 -0.62
C PHE A 305 0.88 24.55 0.46
N MET A 306 0.10 25.58 0.17
CA MET A 306 -0.99 26.03 1.03
C MET A 306 -2.09 24.97 1.10
N ASP A 307 -2.53 24.62 2.31
CA ASP A 307 -3.61 23.64 2.55
C ASP A 307 -4.94 24.31 3.00
N ASP A 308 -4.88 25.55 3.49
CA ASP A 308 -6.03 26.31 4.01
C ASP A 308 -6.53 27.38 3.01
N LEU A 309 -7.84 27.38 2.72
CA LEU A 309 -8.50 28.41 1.92
C LEU A 309 -9.01 29.52 2.84
N SER A 310 -8.24 30.58 2.99
CA SER A 310 -8.86 31.88 3.24
C SER A 310 -9.42 32.42 1.91
N VAL A 311 -10.68 32.86 1.93
CA VAL A 311 -11.48 33.26 0.76
C VAL A 311 -10.79 34.33 -0.11
N GLU A 312 -9.87 35.11 0.45
CA GLU A 312 -9.13 36.16 -0.25
C GLU A 312 -8.08 35.63 -1.26
N ALA A 313 -7.65 34.36 -1.16
CA ALA A 313 -6.69 33.77 -2.10
C ALA A 313 -7.31 33.21 -3.41
N SER A 314 -8.64 33.18 -3.49
CA SER A 314 -9.38 32.24 -4.35
C SER A 314 -9.44 32.55 -5.86
N GLN A 315 -8.93 33.68 -6.36
CA GLN A 315 -9.00 33.98 -7.80
C GLN A 315 -7.69 33.84 -8.57
N ASN A 316 -6.52 33.81 -7.91
CA ASN A 316 -5.20 33.78 -8.58
C ASN A 316 -4.19 32.76 -8.01
N ALA A 317 -4.56 32.01 -6.96
CA ALA A 317 -3.65 31.11 -6.23
C ALA A 317 -3.86 29.62 -6.57
N LEU A 318 -4.07 29.29 -7.85
CA LEU A 318 -4.09 27.90 -8.29
C LEU A 318 -2.65 27.40 -8.42
N ASN A 319 -2.30 26.35 -7.67
CA ASN A 319 -0.92 25.88 -7.63
C ASN A 319 -0.55 25.18 -8.94
N ARG A 320 0.56 25.61 -9.56
CA ARG A 320 1.11 25.02 -10.79
C ARG A 320 2.36 24.23 -10.47
N THR A 321 2.34 22.94 -10.75
CA THR A 321 3.48 22.03 -10.49
C THR A 321 3.86 21.16 -11.69
N PRO A 322 3.73 21.62 -12.96
CA PRO A 322 4.11 20.78 -14.09
C PRO A 322 5.60 20.42 -14.00
N GLY A 323 5.90 19.14 -14.21
CA GLY A 323 7.27 18.62 -14.23
C GLY A 323 8.07 18.81 -12.95
N MET A 324 7.45 19.07 -11.78
CA MET A 324 8.17 19.37 -10.53
C MET A 324 9.27 18.35 -10.21
N PHE A 325 9.03 17.06 -10.44
CA PHE A 325 9.99 15.96 -10.29
C PHE A 325 10.31 15.25 -11.61
N TYR A 326 10.14 15.91 -12.75
CA TYR A 326 10.44 15.33 -14.06
C TYR A 326 11.89 14.81 -14.12
N GLY A 327 12.09 13.53 -14.46
CA GLY A 327 13.41 12.92 -14.57
C GLY A 327 14.16 12.72 -13.23
N CYS A 328 13.45 12.75 -12.10
CA CYS A 328 14.00 12.39 -10.78
C CYS A 328 14.15 10.87 -10.65
N SER A 329 15.12 10.29 -11.35
CA SER A 329 15.29 8.84 -11.50
C SER A 329 15.65 8.08 -10.21
N SER A 330 15.93 8.76 -9.10
CA SER A 330 16.19 8.14 -7.79
C SER A 330 15.00 8.13 -6.82
N LEU A 331 13.84 8.71 -7.21
CA LEU A 331 12.61 8.57 -6.43
C LEU A 331 12.07 7.15 -6.55
N THR A 332 11.89 6.48 -5.40
CA THR A 332 11.34 5.11 -5.33
C THR A 332 9.87 5.09 -4.93
N SER A 333 9.41 6.16 -4.29
CA SER A 333 8.01 6.42 -4.00
C SER A 333 7.63 7.84 -4.38
N VAL A 334 6.34 8.09 -4.48
CA VAL A 334 5.84 9.45 -4.59
C VAL A 334 6.06 10.22 -3.27
N PRO A 335 6.62 11.44 -3.28
CA PRO A 335 6.80 12.26 -2.08
C PRO A 335 5.45 12.69 -1.48
N SER A 336 5.42 12.88 -0.15
CA SER A 336 4.28 13.45 0.56
C SER A 336 4.13 14.92 0.20
N LEU A 337 3.00 15.31 -0.42
CA LEU A 337 2.77 16.66 -0.92
C LEU A 337 1.33 17.11 -0.62
N PRO A 338 1.13 18.34 -0.10
CA PRO A 338 -0.20 18.92 0.07
C PRO A 338 -0.75 19.38 -1.30
N THR A 339 -1.39 18.47 -2.04
CA THR A 339 -1.82 18.72 -3.44
C THR A 339 -3.28 19.16 -3.60
N LYS A 340 -3.98 19.45 -2.50
CA LYS A 340 -5.43 19.77 -2.48
C LYS A 340 -5.85 20.84 -3.49
N TRP A 341 -5.00 21.86 -3.72
CA TRP A 341 -5.30 23.02 -4.57
C TRP A 341 -4.42 23.11 -5.84
N VAL A 342 -3.78 22.00 -6.22
CA VAL A 342 -2.94 21.92 -7.43
C VAL A 342 -3.80 21.54 -8.62
N ILE A 343 -3.78 22.36 -9.68
CA ILE A 343 -4.60 22.17 -10.89
C ILE A 343 -3.82 21.63 -12.09
N ASP A 344 -2.49 21.71 -12.05
CA ASP A 344 -1.60 21.39 -13.17
C ASP A 344 -0.44 20.53 -12.66
N MET A 345 -0.55 19.22 -12.87
CA MET A 345 0.43 18.19 -12.52
C MET A 345 0.96 17.47 -13.76
N GLU A 346 0.86 18.12 -14.93
CA GLU A 346 1.42 17.59 -16.16
C GLU A 346 2.89 17.21 -15.95
N ASP A 347 3.28 16.03 -16.40
CA ASP A 347 4.65 15.53 -16.33
C ASP A 347 5.28 15.46 -14.92
N MET A 348 4.51 15.63 -13.84
CA MET A 348 5.05 15.85 -12.49
C MET A 348 6.08 14.80 -12.05
N PHE A 349 5.84 13.52 -12.35
CA PHE A 349 6.73 12.40 -12.08
C PHE A 349 7.15 11.66 -13.37
N SER A 350 7.02 12.30 -14.52
CA SER A 350 7.46 11.74 -15.81
C SER A 350 8.97 11.45 -15.77
N ASP A 351 9.40 10.35 -16.38
CA ASP A 351 10.79 9.85 -16.35
C ASP A 351 11.35 9.52 -14.94
N CYS A 352 10.50 9.36 -13.91
CA CYS A 352 10.91 8.80 -12.60
C CYS A 352 11.09 7.28 -12.66
N THR A 353 12.12 6.81 -13.37
CA THR A 353 12.28 5.39 -13.74
C THR A 353 12.39 4.40 -12.57
N SER A 354 12.77 4.85 -11.37
CA SER A 354 12.89 3.98 -10.17
C SER A 354 11.62 3.95 -9.32
N LEU A 355 10.55 4.66 -9.71
CA LEU A 355 9.32 4.73 -8.97
C LEU A 355 8.62 3.36 -8.96
N THR A 356 8.57 2.70 -7.81
CA THR A 356 7.92 1.39 -7.63
C THR A 356 6.63 1.47 -6.83
N ASN A 357 6.55 2.43 -5.91
CA ASN A 357 5.49 2.52 -4.93
C ASN A 357 4.69 3.81 -5.12
N PHE A 358 3.37 3.67 -5.20
CA PHE A 358 2.42 4.77 -5.12
C PHE A 358 1.48 4.52 -3.95
N ASP A 359 1.58 5.39 -2.95
CA ASP A 359 0.73 5.40 -1.76
C ASP A 359 -0.10 6.68 -1.79
N THR A 360 -1.41 6.56 -1.98
CA THR A 360 -2.32 7.70 -2.06
C THR A 360 -2.58 8.39 -0.73
N THR A 361 -2.17 7.79 0.39
CA THR A 361 -2.14 8.54 1.65
C THR A 361 -1.16 9.71 1.61
N GLN A 362 -0.18 9.67 0.69
CA GLN A 362 0.88 10.68 0.52
C GLN A 362 0.52 11.79 -0.49
N ILE A 363 -0.37 11.52 -1.44
CA ILE A 363 -0.96 12.56 -2.31
C ILE A 363 -2.48 12.57 -2.13
N ARG A 364 -2.96 13.57 -1.41
CA ARG A 364 -4.39 13.89 -1.33
C ARG A 364 -4.78 14.78 -2.51
N PHE A 365 -5.12 14.16 -3.64
CA PHE A 365 -5.82 14.85 -4.72
C PHE A 365 -7.29 15.03 -4.30
N LEU A 366 -7.56 15.98 -3.41
CA LEU A 366 -8.93 16.44 -3.14
C LEU A 366 -9.23 17.57 -4.13
N THR A 367 -9.39 17.24 -5.42
CA THR A 367 -9.48 18.26 -6.47
C THR A 367 -10.92 18.45 -6.91
N THR A 368 -11.55 19.52 -6.44
CA THR A 368 -12.88 19.98 -6.90
C THR A 368 -12.82 20.82 -8.18
N CYS A 369 -11.64 20.93 -8.82
CA CYS A 369 -11.38 21.73 -10.02
C CYS A 369 -10.76 20.87 -11.12
N ALA A 370 -10.94 21.25 -12.39
CA ALA A 370 -10.37 20.56 -13.54
C ALA A 370 -8.83 20.46 -13.43
N VAL A 371 -8.30 19.24 -13.48
CA VAL A 371 -6.86 18.97 -13.31
C VAL A 371 -6.23 18.49 -14.63
N ASN A 372 -5.08 19.04 -14.96
CA ASN A 372 -4.19 18.48 -15.98
C ASN A 372 -3.29 17.41 -15.34
N LEU A 373 -3.55 16.13 -15.63
CA LEU A 373 -2.78 14.95 -15.16
C LEU A 373 -2.00 14.30 -16.32
N ARG A 374 -1.85 14.99 -17.45
CA ARG A 374 -1.18 14.46 -18.65
C ARG A 374 0.22 14.01 -18.31
N HIS A 375 0.59 12.83 -18.77
CA HIS A 375 1.95 12.30 -18.62
C HIS A 375 2.50 12.23 -17.18
N MET A 376 1.65 12.34 -16.15
CA MET A 376 2.09 12.49 -14.75
C MET A 376 3.08 11.38 -14.32
N PHE A 377 2.87 10.14 -14.77
CA PHE A 377 3.74 8.99 -14.55
C PHE A 377 4.22 8.36 -15.87
N ALA A 378 4.39 9.17 -16.91
CA ALA A 378 4.96 8.69 -18.17
C ALA A 378 6.40 8.20 -17.95
N ASN A 379 6.79 7.15 -18.67
CA ASN A 379 8.08 6.48 -18.58
C ASN A 379 8.45 5.98 -17.15
N CYS A 380 7.45 5.58 -16.37
CA CYS A 380 7.62 4.92 -15.06
C CYS A 380 7.30 3.41 -15.14
N PRO A 381 8.18 2.56 -15.73
CA PRO A 381 7.90 1.15 -15.97
C PRO A 381 7.89 0.28 -14.69
N ASN A 382 8.52 0.77 -13.63
CA ASN A 382 8.53 0.06 -12.34
C ASN A 382 7.27 0.33 -11.50
N LEU A 383 6.46 1.32 -11.88
CA LEU A 383 5.20 1.63 -11.23
C LEU A 383 4.12 0.68 -11.76
N GLN A 384 3.88 -0.40 -11.04
CA GLN A 384 3.02 -1.51 -11.47
C GLN A 384 1.70 -1.60 -10.72
N ILE A 385 1.59 -1.01 -9.52
CA ILE A 385 0.37 -0.98 -8.72
C ILE A 385 0.14 0.47 -8.30
N VAL A 386 -1.00 1.02 -8.68
CA VAL A 386 -1.41 2.40 -8.42
C VAL A 386 -2.80 2.35 -7.83
N ASP A 387 -2.95 2.78 -6.58
CA ASP A 387 -4.24 2.76 -5.89
C ASP A 387 -4.75 4.18 -5.69
N VAL A 388 -5.60 4.65 -6.62
CA VAL A 388 -6.31 5.94 -6.58
C VAL A 388 -7.72 5.81 -6.02
N SER A 389 -8.00 4.78 -5.21
CA SER A 389 -9.34 4.61 -4.65
C SER A 389 -9.77 5.80 -3.79
N ASP A 390 -8.89 6.35 -2.96
CA ASP A 390 -9.25 7.47 -2.08
C ASP A 390 -9.18 8.86 -2.76
N VAL A 391 -8.94 8.91 -4.07
CA VAL A 391 -8.77 10.15 -4.82
C VAL A 391 -10.10 10.65 -5.37
N VAL A 392 -10.41 11.93 -5.12
CA VAL A 392 -11.57 12.63 -5.69
C VAL A 392 -11.06 13.55 -6.81
N THR A 393 -11.18 13.09 -8.06
CA THR A 393 -10.81 13.87 -9.25
C THR A 393 -12.04 14.41 -9.97
N ASP A 394 -11.89 15.59 -10.57
CA ASP A 394 -12.86 16.12 -11.54
C ASP A 394 -13.07 15.10 -12.68
N PRO A 395 -14.32 14.72 -12.99
CA PRO A 395 -14.70 13.95 -14.19
C PRO A 395 -14.01 14.36 -15.50
N LYS A 396 -13.62 15.62 -15.63
CA LYS A 396 -12.97 16.23 -16.81
C LYS A 396 -11.45 16.28 -16.72
N ALA A 397 -10.82 15.69 -15.70
CA ALA A 397 -9.36 15.69 -15.61
C ALA A 397 -8.74 15.04 -16.85
N ASP A 398 -7.73 15.69 -17.44
CA ASP A 398 -7.02 15.16 -18.60
C ASP A 398 -5.95 14.17 -18.14
N THR A 399 -6.20 12.87 -18.33
CA THR A 399 -5.28 11.77 -17.97
C THR A 399 -4.51 11.24 -19.19
N THR A 400 -4.46 12.00 -20.29
CA THR A 400 -3.80 11.55 -21.53
C THR A 400 -2.34 11.15 -21.28
N GLY A 401 -2.01 9.91 -21.61
CA GLY A 401 -0.65 9.38 -21.50
C GLY A 401 -0.12 9.29 -20.07
N MET A 402 -0.99 9.37 -19.05
CA MET A 402 -0.61 9.44 -17.64
C MET A 402 0.32 8.31 -17.21
N PHE A 403 0.16 7.09 -17.75
CA PHE A 403 1.01 5.95 -17.42
C PHE A 403 1.75 5.40 -18.65
N ALA A 404 1.92 6.21 -19.69
CA ALA A 404 2.59 5.81 -20.92
C ALA A 404 3.99 5.25 -20.64
N CYS A 405 4.36 4.16 -21.30
CA CYS A 405 5.66 3.51 -21.17
C CYS A 405 6.30 3.27 -22.53
N PRO A 406 7.64 3.20 -22.61
CA PRO A 406 8.34 2.90 -23.85
C PRO A 406 8.11 1.45 -24.31
N THR A 407 7.79 0.55 -23.38
CA THR A 407 7.58 -0.89 -23.63
C THR A 407 6.37 -1.42 -22.87
N LYS A 408 5.83 -2.57 -23.31
CA LYS A 408 4.70 -3.24 -22.63
C LYS A 408 5.04 -3.56 -21.17
N THR A 409 4.31 -2.95 -20.25
CA THR A 409 4.60 -2.98 -18.81
C THR A 409 3.33 -3.28 -18.01
N PRO A 410 3.37 -4.18 -17.01
CA PRO A 410 2.23 -4.44 -16.13
C PRO A 410 1.70 -3.19 -15.41
N LEU A 411 0.39 -3.09 -15.25
CA LEU A 411 -0.27 -2.11 -14.38
C LEU A 411 -1.55 -2.68 -13.77
N LEU A 412 -1.70 -2.47 -12.46
CA LEU A 412 -2.95 -2.54 -11.72
C LEU A 412 -3.28 -1.14 -11.21
N LEU A 413 -4.28 -0.51 -11.81
CA LEU A 413 -4.88 0.73 -11.38
C LEU A 413 -6.14 0.41 -10.59
N VAL A 414 -6.15 0.73 -9.30
CA VAL A 414 -7.32 0.61 -8.42
C VAL A 414 -7.97 1.97 -8.32
N ALA A 415 -9.27 2.06 -8.59
CA ALA A 415 -10.04 3.31 -8.52
C ALA A 415 -11.34 3.10 -7.73
N GLN A 416 -11.93 4.18 -7.23
CA GLN A 416 -13.31 4.14 -6.75
C GLN A 416 -14.29 4.13 -7.93
N ASN A 417 -15.45 3.53 -7.73
CA ASN A 417 -16.55 3.58 -8.69
C ASN A 417 -17.43 4.79 -8.33
N TRP A 418 -17.36 5.87 -9.11
CA TRP A 418 -18.11 7.09 -8.89
C TRP A 418 -19.27 7.20 -9.89
N THR A 419 -20.43 6.70 -9.51
CA THR A 419 -21.66 7.05 -10.23
C THR A 419 -22.06 8.47 -9.87
N SER A 420 -21.94 9.40 -10.81
CA SER A 420 -22.53 10.74 -10.65
C SER A 420 -24.05 10.62 -10.44
N ALA A 421 -24.64 11.55 -9.67
CA ALA A 421 -26.09 11.63 -9.48
C ALA A 421 -26.87 11.80 -10.80
N SER A 422 -26.20 12.22 -11.88
CA SER A 422 -26.75 12.34 -13.24
C SER A 422 -26.67 11.06 -14.08
N GLY A 423 -26.15 9.96 -13.54
CA GLY A 423 -26.04 8.67 -14.27
C GLY A 423 -25.02 8.67 -15.41
N THR A 424 -24.23 9.73 -15.55
CA THR A 424 -23.14 9.84 -16.52
C THR A 424 -21.82 9.42 -15.87
N SER A 425 -21.27 8.29 -16.27
CA SER A 425 -19.93 7.81 -15.87
C SER A 425 -18.84 8.57 -16.63
N GLY A 426 -18.72 9.87 -16.35
CA GLY A 426 -17.52 10.63 -16.68
C GLY A 426 -16.57 10.51 -15.50
N GLU A 427 -15.61 9.61 -15.53
CA GLU A 427 -14.51 9.64 -14.56
C GLU A 427 -13.19 9.58 -15.31
N ALA A 428 -12.20 10.31 -14.81
CA ALA A 428 -10.85 10.40 -15.34
C ALA A 428 -10.17 9.02 -15.55
N PHE A 429 -10.59 8.00 -14.78
CA PHE A 429 -10.05 6.65 -14.81
C PHE A 429 -11.05 5.56 -15.25
N TYR A 430 -12.34 5.88 -15.41
CA TYR A 430 -13.42 4.89 -15.65
C TYR A 430 -13.14 4.01 -16.88
N ASN A 431 -12.48 4.59 -17.88
CA ASN A 431 -12.16 3.95 -19.15
C ASN A 431 -10.65 3.83 -19.41
N TYR A 432 -9.80 3.90 -18.38
CA TYR A 432 -8.35 3.85 -18.60
C TYR A 432 -7.92 2.58 -19.35
N ASN A 433 -8.66 1.47 -19.22
CA ASN A 433 -8.44 0.26 -20.03
C ASN A 433 -8.44 0.50 -21.56
N ASN A 434 -9.18 1.49 -22.07
CA ASN A 434 -9.18 1.86 -23.49
C ASN A 434 -7.90 2.62 -23.89
N GLN A 435 -7.29 3.35 -22.96
CA GLN A 435 -6.06 4.10 -23.15
C GLN A 435 -4.81 3.24 -22.88
N ALA A 436 -4.93 2.24 -22.00
CA ALA A 436 -3.83 1.39 -21.55
C ALA A 436 -3.01 0.77 -22.69
N ALA A 437 -3.67 0.41 -23.80
CA ALA A 437 -3.00 -0.12 -24.98
C ALA A 437 -2.04 0.89 -25.63
N ASN A 438 -2.46 2.16 -25.73
CA ASN A 438 -1.67 3.28 -26.25
C ASN A 438 -0.53 3.64 -25.28
N ASP A 439 -0.79 3.51 -23.98
CA ASP A 439 0.19 3.75 -22.91
C ASP A 439 1.19 2.59 -22.74
N ASN A 440 1.13 1.56 -23.59
CA ASN A 440 1.93 0.33 -23.43
C ASN A 440 1.80 -0.32 -22.05
N ARG A 441 0.61 -0.25 -21.45
CA ARG A 441 0.27 -1.01 -20.24
C ARG A 441 -0.42 -2.32 -20.60
N VAL A 442 -0.13 -3.35 -19.81
CA VAL A 442 -0.78 -4.67 -19.87
C VAL A 442 -1.31 -5.04 -18.49
N PRO A 443 -2.35 -5.90 -18.40
CA PRO A 443 -2.90 -6.32 -17.11
C PRO A 443 -1.82 -6.84 -16.15
N TYR A 444 -1.91 -6.46 -14.88
CA TYR A 444 -0.99 -6.94 -13.87
C TYR A 444 -1.14 -8.46 -13.63
N PRO A 445 -0.06 -9.25 -13.67
CA PRO A 445 -0.19 -10.70 -13.77
C PRO A 445 -0.61 -11.40 -12.46
N TYR A 446 -0.55 -10.72 -11.31
CA TYR A 446 -0.77 -11.33 -9.99
C TYR A 446 -2.02 -10.78 -9.30
N PRO A 447 -2.76 -11.61 -8.53
CA PRO A 447 -2.48 -13.01 -8.26
C PRO A 447 -2.70 -13.91 -9.49
N MET A 448 -1.96 -15.02 -9.52
CA MET A 448 -1.92 -15.94 -10.66
C MET A 448 -2.26 -17.35 -10.20
N LEU A 449 -3.06 -18.08 -10.99
CA LEU A 449 -3.27 -19.51 -10.85
C LEU A 449 -2.20 -20.24 -11.66
N ASP A 450 -1.54 -21.22 -11.04
CA ASP A 450 -0.59 -22.10 -11.69
C ASP A 450 -1.15 -23.53 -11.71
N ALA A 451 -1.40 -24.06 -12.90
CA ALA A 451 -1.95 -25.39 -13.07
C ALA A 451 -0.99 -26.52 -12.63
N ASN A 452 0.28 -26.21 -12.35
CA ASN A 452 1.26 -27.14 -11.78
C ASN A 452 1.35 -28.46 -12.58
N GLY A 453 1.62 -28.31 -13.88
CA GLY A 453 1.67 -29.40 -14.86
C GLY A 453 0.30 -29.84 -15.41
N GLY A 454 -0.79 -29.15 -15.04
CA GLY A 454 -2.08 -29.23 -15.72
C GLY A 454 -2.26 -28.15 -16.79
N ILE A 455 -3.46 -28.09 -17.36
CA ILE A 455 -3.87 -27.10 -18.37
C ILE A 455 -5.26 -26.53 -18.05
N PHE A 456 -5.43 -25.23 -18.24
CA PHE A 456 -6.74 -24.56 -18.17
C PHE A 456 -7.51 -24.74 -19.49
N ALA A 457 -8.79 -24.35 -19.49
CA ALA A 457 -9.67 -24.48 -20.67
C ALA A 457 -9.16 -23.73 -21.92
N ASN A 458 -8.43 -22.62 -21.72
CA ASN A 458 -7.77 -21.86 -22.78
C ASN A 458 -6.42 -22.46 -23.24
N LYS A 459 -6.08 -23.67 -22.77
CA LYS A 459 -4.81 -24.39 -23.02
C LYS A 459 -3.56 -23.76 -22.40
N SER A 460 -3.69 -22.77 -21.52
CA SER A 460 -2.55 -22.22 -20.77
C SER A 460 -2.20 -23.07 -19.54
N SER A 461 -0.96 -22.95 -19.07
CA SER A 461 -0.52 -23.50 -17.78
C SER A 461 -0.71 -22.53 -16.61
N GLN A 462 -0.95 -21.24 -16.92
CA GLN A 462 -1.10 -20.16 -15.95
C GLN A 462 -2.25 -19.24 -16.34
N LEU A 463 -2.93 -18.69 -15.34
CA LEU A 463 -4.03 -17.76 -15.54
C LEU A 463 -3.94 -16.61 -14.53
N SER A 464 -3.81 -15.38 -15.01
CA SER A 464 -3.86 -14.18 -14.16
C SER A 464 -5.28 -13.84 -13.76
N TYR A 465 -5.48 -13.40 -12.52
CA TYR A 465 -6.77 -12.88 -12.06
C TYR A 465 -7.16 -11.62 -12.82
N PHE A 466 -6.23 -10.66 -12.94
CA PHE A 466 -6.48 -9.42 -13.65
C PHE A 466 -6.35 -9.64 -15.16
N ASN A 467 -7.42 -9.34 -15.89
CA ASN A 467 -7.48 -9.38 -17.35
C ASN A 467 -7.56 -7.98 -17.98
N ARG A 468 -7.49 -6.95 -17.14
CA ARG A 468 -7.55 -5.52 -17.45
C ARG A 468 -6.54 -4.78 -16.57
N CYS A 469 -6.19 -3.54 -16.93
CA CYS A 469 -5.30 -2.71 -16.13
C CYS A 469 -6.05 -2.03 -14.98
N THR A 470 -7.35 -1.73 -15.13
CA THR A 470 -8.13 -0.97 -14.13
C THR A 470 -9.20 -1.83 -13.46
N TYR A 471 -9.31 -1.73 -12.13
CA TYR A 471 -10.32 -2.39 -11.29
C TYR A 471 -10.87 -1.42 -10.24
N TYR A 472 -12.13 -1.62 -9.85
CA TYR A 472 -12.78 -0.81 -8.82
C TYR A 472 -12.73 -1.47 -7.45
N THR A 473 -12.71 -0.68 -6.38
CA THR A 473 -12.69 -1.16 -4.99
C THR A 473 -13.71 -2.27 -4.71
N ASP A 474 -14.96 -2.11 -5.17
CA ASP A 474 -16.05 -3.09 -4.94
C ASP A 474 -15.81 -4.43 -5.63
N SER A 475 -14.99 -4.43 -6.70
CA SER A 475 -14.63 -5.64 -7.44
C SER A 475 -13.45 -6.41 -6.84
N LEU A 476 -12.70 -5.81 -5.90
CA LEU A 476 -11.49 -6.37 -5.31
C LEU A 476 -11.75 -7.15 -4.00
N SER A 477 -12.92 -7.81 -3.90
CA SER A 477 -13.27 -8.61 -2.74
C SER A 477 -12.61 -9.99 -2.74
N ILE A 478 -12.33 -10.54 -1.55
CA ILE A 478 -11.83 -11.91 -1.42
C ILE A 478 -12.85 -12.94 -1.93
N ASN A 479 -14.15 -12.61 -1.91
CA ASN A 479 -15.21 -13.45 -2.45
C ASN A 479 -15.07 -13.63 -3.96
N ASN A 480 -14.75 -12.55 -4.69
CA ASN A 480 -14.52 -12.63 -6.13
C ASN A 480 -13.29 -13.50 -6.45
N MET A 481 -12.25 -13.45 -5.61
CA MET A 481 -11.11 -14.37 -5.74
C MET A 481 -11.53 -15.83 -5.52
N ASN A 482 -12.34 -16.10 -4.50
CA ASN A 482 -12.85 -17.45 -4.23
C ASN A 482 -13.69 -17.99 -5.40
N SER A 483 -14.57 -17.16 -5.98
CA SER A 483 -15.32 -17.52 -7.19
C SER A 483 -14.39 -17.78 -8.38
N PHE A 484 -13.35 -16.96 -8.56
CA PHE A 484 -12.35 -17.16 -9.61
C PHE A 484 -11.61 -18.50 -9.47
N LEU A 485 -11.22 -18.89 -8.25
CA LEU A 485 -10.58 -20.18 -7.96
C LEU A 485 -11.49 -21.38 -8.29
N GLN A 486 -12.78 -21.27 -7.98
CA GLN A 486 -13.77 -22.32 -8.21
C GLN A 486 -14.09 -22.49 -9.70
N ASN A 487 -14.17 -21.38 -10.44
CA ASN A 487 -14.52 -21.39 -11.86
C ASN A 487 -13.35 -21.79 -12.78
N ASN A 488 -12.11 -21.69 -12.29
CA ASN A 488 -10.91 -21.95 -13.10
C ASN A 488 -10.14 -23.17 -12.59
N ILE A 489 -10.79 -24.33 -12.48
CA ILE A 489 -10.09 -25.57 -12.11
C ILE A 489 -9.42 -26.16 -13.38
N PRO A 490 -8.08 -26.30 -13.40
CA PRO A 490 -7.39 -26.92 -14.53
C PRO A 490 -7.68 -28.42 -14.61
N THR A 491 -7.24 -29.05 -15.69
CA THR A 491 -7.23 -30.51 -15.83
C THR A 491 -5.80 -31.03 -16.01
N LYS A 492 -5.55 -32.24 -15.51
CA LYS A 492 -4.27 -32.92 -15.68
C LYS A 492 -4.52 -34.42 -15.80
N ALA A 493 -4.11 -34.98 -16.94
CA ALA A 493 -4.40 -36.37 -17.28
C ALA A 493 -3.86 -37.33 -16.20
N GLY A 494 -4.67 -38.35 -15.84
CA GLY A 494 -4.30 -39.33 -14.82
C GLY A 494 -4.28 -38.81 -13.38
N THR A 495 -4.87 -37.64 -13.14
CA THR A 495 -4.98 -37.05 -11.80
C THR A 495 -6.34 -36.38 -11.57
N ASN A 496 -6.68 -36.13 -10.30
CA ASN A 496 -7.84 -35.34 -9.90
C ASN A 496 -7.38 -34.07 -9.17
N PHE A 497 -8.04 -32.94 -9.43
CA PHE A 497 -7.78 -31.71 -8.68
C PHE A 497 -8.24 -31.86 -7.22
N ILE A 498 -7.41 -31.40 -6.27
CA ILE A 498 -7.73 -31.41 -4.84
C ILE A 498 -8.13 -30.01 -4.38
N ARG A 499 -7.21 -29.05 -4.51
CA ARG A 499 -7.35 -27.67 -4.01
C ARG A 499 -6.27 -26.76 -4.58
N TRP A 500 -6.43 -25.47 -4.32
CA TRP A 500 -5.40 -24.46 -4.48
C TRP A 500 -4.57 -24.28 -3.21
N ILE A 501 -3.27 -24.03 -3.35
CA ILE A 501 -2.39 -23.57 -2.27
C ILE A 501 -1.79 -22.22 -2.65
N PRO A 502 -2.06 -21.13 -1.91
CA PRO A 502 -1.39 -19.86 -2.14
C PRO A 502 0.07 -19.93 -1.68
N SER A 503 0.96 -19.22 -2.37
CA SER A 503 2.38 -19.11 -2.01
C SER A 503 2.65 -18.23 -0.79
N ALA A 504 1.65 -17.46 -0.33
CA ALA A 504 1.71 -16.62 0.86
C ALA A 504 0.32 -16.44 1.48
N ASN A 505 0.26 -16.07 2.76
CA ASN A 505 -1.00 -15.73 3.42
C ASN A 505 -1.44 -14.31 3.02
N VAL A 506 -2.70 -14.14 2.68
CA VAL A 506 -3.25 -12.88 2.19
C VAL A 506 -4.57 -12.54 2.90
N SER A 507 -4.72 -11.27 3.27
CA SER A 507 -5.92 -10.70 3.89
C SER A 507 -6.89 -10.09 2.87
N SER A 508 -6.38 -9.62 1.73
CA SER A 508 -7.17 -9.04 0.64
C SER A 508 -6.59 -9.39 -0.73
N LEU A 509 -7.36 -9.12 -1.79
CA LEU A 509 -6.90 -9.31 -3.16
C LEU A 509 -5.77 -8.33 -3.54
N LEU A 510 -5.83 -7.10 -3.04
CA LEU A 510 -4.78 -6.10 -3.26
C LEU A 510 -3.48 -6.52 -2.56
N ASP A 511 -3.55 -7.10 -1.36
CA ASP A 511 -2.39 -7.67 -0.68
C ASP A 511 -1.80 -8.84 -1.48
N ALA A 512 -2.66 -9.69 -2.05
CA ALA A 512 -2.22 -10.78 -2.93
C ALA A 512 -1.49 -10.28 -4.18
N ALA A 513 -1.95 -9.17 -4.77
CA ALA A 513 -1.30 -8.52 -5.90
C ALA A 513 0.07 -7.93 -5.52
N LYS A 514 0.13 -7.18 -4.41
CA LYS A 514 1.36 -6.58 -3.86
C LYS A 514 2.41 -7.65 -3.50
N GLN A 515 1.97 -8.77 -2.93
CA GLN A 515 2.83 -9.92 -2.58
C GLN A 515 3.12 -10.88 -3.75
N LYS A 516 2.59 -10.61 -4.96
CA LYS A 516 2.78 -11.44 -6.16
C LYS A 516 2.40 -12.91 -5.95
N VAL A 517 1.26 -13.16 -5.29
CA VAL A 517 0.86 -14.50 -4.87
C VAL A 517 0.52 -15.41 -6.05
N LYS A 518 1.01 -16.65 -5.98
CA LYS A 518 0.67 -17.75 -6.89
C LYS A 518 -0.18 -18.78 -6.15
N TYR A 519 -1.29 -19.17 -6.75
CA TYR A 519 -2.13 -20.27 -6.29
C TYR A 519 -1.78 -21.51 -7.10
N ASN A 520 -1.14 -22.48 -6.48
CA ASN A 520 -0.70 -23.71 -7.15
C ASN A 520 -1.77 -24.80 -7.04
N ALA A 521 -2.09 -25.44 -8.16
CA ALA A 521 -2.99 -26.58 -8.17
C ALA A 521 -2.31 -27.79 -7.50
N VAL A 522 -3.08 -28.47 -6.65
CA VAL A 522 -2.67 -29.72 -6.00
C VAL A 522 -3.44 -30.87 -6.63
N TRP A 523 -2.72 -31.92 -7.00
CA TRP A 523 -3.22 -33.06 -7.76
C TRP A 523 -3.16 -34.35 -6.94
N ALA A 524 -4.26 -35.12 -6.99
CA ALA A 524 -4.34 -36.49 -6.53
C ALA A 524 -4.05 -37.45 -7.69
N GLU A 525 -3.10 -38.37 -7.53
CA GLU A 525 -2.84 -39.44 -8.50
C GLU A 525 -4.06 -40.38 -8.62
N THR A 526 -4.44 -40.73 -9.85
CA THR A 526 -5.53 -41.68 -10.15
C THR A 526 -5.05 -42.84 -11.03
N PRO A 527 -4.08 -43.64 -10.55
CA PRO A 527 -3.52 -44.75 -11.30
C PRO A 527 -4.59 -45.72 -11.80
N ASN A 528 -4.35 -46.33 -12.96
CA ASN A 528 -5.13 -47.50 -13.39
C ASN A 528 -4.85 -48.70 -12.48
N THR A 529 -5.81 -49.61 -12.42
CA THR A 529 -5.77 -50.85 -11.63
C THR A 529 -6.41 -51.97 -12.46
N ALA A 530 -6.39 -53.21 -11.96
CA ALA A 530 -7.04 -54.35 -12.58
C ALA A 530 -8.53 -54.10 -12.83
N SER A 531 -9.09 -54.74 -13.86
CA SER A 531 -10.50 -54.61 -14.26
C SER A 531 -11.49 -55.08 -13.20
N ASP A 532 -11.04 -55.88 -12.23
CA ASP A 532 -11.87 -56.35 -11.11
C ASP A 532 -12.12 -55.24 -10.07
N ASN A 533 -11.44 -54.10 -10.18
CA ASN A 533 -11.50 -52.99 -9.25
C ASN A 533 -12.21 -51.77 -9.87
N LYS A 534 -13.00 -51.08 -9.05
CA LYS A 534 -13.66 -49.83 -9.39
C LYS A 534 -12.84 -48.65 -8.86
N LYS A 535 -12.48 -47.71 -9.74
CA LYS A 535 -11.85 -46.44 -9.34
C LYS A 535 -12.78 -45.60 -8.47
N ILE A 536 -12.19 -44.95 -7.47
CA ILE A 536 -12.85 -44.05 -6.54
C ILE A 536 -12.22 -42.65 -6.65
N ASN A 537 -13.06 -41.66 -6.91
CA ASN A 537 -12.66 -40.25 -6.94
C ASN A 537 -12.90 -39.64 -5.57
N SER A 538 -12.01 -39.90 -4.62
CA SER A 538 -12.04 -39.28 -3.29
C SER A 538 -11.44 -37.86 -3.32
N SER A 539 -12.01 -36.94 -2.56
CA SER A 539 -11.43 -35.61 -2.29
C SER A 539 -10.39 -35.70 -1.17
N GLY A 540 -9.35 -34.86 -1.21
CA GLY A 540 -8.32 -34.78 -0.16
C GLY A 540 -7.04 -35.57 -0.43
N ALA A 541 -6.01 -35.31 0.38
CA ALA A 541 -4.68 -35.91 0.21
C ALA A 541 -4.62 -37.39 0.61
N VAL A 542 -5.50 -37.83 1.52
CA VAL A 542 -5.64 -39.23 1.95
C VAL A 542 -7.05 -39.70 1.62
N GLY A 543 -7.20 -40.83 0.92
CA GLY A 543 -8.49 -41.30 0.44
C GLY A 543 -8.40 -42.60 -0.35
N PHE A 544 -9.52 -43.24 -0.68
CA PHE A 544 -9.52 -44.38 -1.59
C PHE A 544 -9.28 -43.95 -3.05
N SER A 545 -8.43 -44.68 -3.76
CA SER A 545 -8.24 -44.56 -5.22
C SER A 545 -9.00 -45.62 -6.00
N TYR A 546 -9.15 -46.82 -5.44
CA TYR A 546 -9.97 -47.90 -6.02
C TYR A 546 -10.30 -48.95 -4.96
N LEU A 547 -11.40 -49.68 -5.19
CA LEU A 547 -11.90 -50.76 -4.34
C LEU A 547 -12.31 -51.94 -5.24
N PRO A 548 -12.42 -53.17 -4.70
CA PRO A 548 -12.99 -54.29 -5.45
C PRO A 548 -14.39 -53.94 -5.97
N ALA A 549 -14.64 -54.17 -7.27
CA ALA A 549 -15.90 -53.78 -7.90
C ALA A 549 -17.07 -54.63 -7.42
N SER A 550 -16.86 -55.93 -7.26
CA SER A 550 -17.84 -56.89 -6.74
C SER A 550 -17.16 -58.18 -6.29
N PHE A 551 -17.82 -58.91 -5.39
CA PHE A 551 -17.45 -60.28 -5.00
C PHE A 551 -18.54 -61.23 -5.50
N ASN A 552 -18.30 -61.91 -6.62
CA ASN A 552 -19.30 -62.76 -7.26
C ASN A 552 -18.92 -64.24 -7.11
N ILE A 553 -19.94 -65.04 -6.76
CA ILE A 553 -19.87 -66.49 -6.72
C ILE A 553 -20.89 -67.01 -7.75
N ALA A 554 -20.49 -67.96 -8.58
CA ALA A 554 -21.41 -68.66 -9.47
C ALA A 554 -22.33 -69.61 -8.67
N ASN A 555 -23.21 -70.35 -9.34
CA ASN A 555 -23.98 -71.39 -8.66
C ASN A 555 -23.03 -72.45 -8.07
N VAL A 556 -23.14 -72.72 -6.78
CA VAL A 556 -22.29 -73.66 -6.05
C VAL A 556 -23.18 -74.65 -5.29
N THR A 557 -22.84 -75.93 -5.39
CA THR A 557 -23.45 -76.99 -4.57
C THR A 557 -22.87 -76.94 -3.16
N LEU A 558 -23.73 -76.89 -2.14
CA LEU A 558 -23.31 -76.92 -0.74
C LEU A 558 -22.97 -78.34 -0.30
N ASN A 559 -21.96 -78.48 0.55
CA ASN A 559 -21.63 -79.75 1.19
C ASN A 559 -22.74 -80.14 2.17
N ASN A 560 -22.95 -81.44 2.37
CA ASN A 560 -23.96 -81.95 3.30
C ASN A 560 -23.68 -81.58 4.77
N SER A 561 -22.43 -81.25 5.12
CA SER A 561 -22.02 -80.73 6.44
C SER A 561 -20.59 -80.18 6.40
N GLY A 562 -20.24 -79.42 7.45
CA GLY A 562 -18.86 -79.00 7.72
C GLY A 562 -18.42 -77.74 6.98
N LEU A 563 -17.12 -77.44 7.10
CA LEU A 563 -16.55 -76.22 6.54
C LEU A 563 -16.53 -76.29 5.01
N GLN A 564 -17.07 -75.26 4.37
CA GLN A 564 -16.98 -75.06 2.93
C GLN A 564 -16.39 -73.69 2.64
N SER A 565 -15.28 -73.66 1.89
CA SER A 565 -14.68 -72.44 1.37
C SER A 565 -15.00 -72.32 -0.12
N ILE A 566 -15.59 -71.19 -0.50
CA ILE A 566 -16.08 -70.94 -1.85
C ILE A 566 -15.30 -69.74 -2.43
N PRO A 567 -14.42 -69.94 -3.42
CA PRO A 567 -13.62 -68.86 -3.98
C PRO A 567 -14.47 -67.85 -4.76
N PHE A 568 -14.14 -66.56 -4.63
CA PHE A 568 -14.72 -65.53 -5.50
C PHE A 568 -14.03 -65.52 -6.86
N GLY A 569 -14.81 -65.30 -7.92
CA GLY A 569 -14.27 -65.12 -9.26
C GLY A 569 -13.54 -63.78 -9.40
N LYS A 570 -12.40 -63.78 -10.11
CA LYS A 570 -11.63 -62.59 -10.51
C LYS A 570 -10.96 -62.85 -11.86
N ASN A 571 -10.74 -61.80 -12.66
CA ASN A 571 -10.00 -61.86 -13.91
C ASN A 571 -8.49 -61.70 -13.69
N THR A 572 -8.09 -60.81 -12.79
CA THR A 572 -6.69 -60.49 -12.49
C THR A 572 -6.47 -60.42 -10.98
N SER A 573 -6.98 -59.39 -10.29
CA SER A 573 -6.71 -59.16 -8.87
C SER A 573 -7.77 -58.26 -8.25
N LEU A 574 -8.17 -58.57 -7.00
CA LEU A 574 -9.09 -57.75 -6.21
C LEU A 574 -8.25 -56.93 -5.23
N ASN A 575 -8.25 -55.61 -5.35
CA ASN A 575 -7.31 -54.74 -4.65
C ASN A 575 -8.01 -53.56 -4.00
N ILE A 576 -7.41 -53.08 -2.91
CA ILE A 576 -7.76 -51.82 -2.25
C ILE A 576 -6.61 -50.84 -2.48
N GLY A 577 -6.90 -49.76 -3.18
CA GLY A 577 -5.97 -48.66 -3.39
C GLY A 577 -6.22 -47.54 -2.41
N VAL A 578 -5.28 -47.26 -1.51
CA VAL A 578 -5.32 -46.10 -0.62
C VAL A 578 -4.31 -45.07 -1.10
N ARG A 579 -4.79 -43.87 -1.43
CA ARG A 579 -3.93 -42.70 -1.68
C ARG A 579 -3.53 -42.09 -0.36
N ASP A 580 -2.25 -41.81 -0.21
CA ASP A 580 -1.71 -40.88 0.77
C ASP A 580 -0.62 -40.05 0.08
N GLN A 581 -1.01 -38.85 -0.33
CA GLN A 581 -0.14 -37.81 -0.90
C GLN A 581 -0.04 -36.60 0.02
N SER A 582 -0.18 -36.84 1.34
CA SER A 582 0.02 -35.81 2.35
C SER A 582 1.49 -35.42 2.53
N ASN A 583 2.42 -36.24 2.01
CA ASN A 583 3.86 -36.11 2.22
C ASN A 583 4.20 -36.01 3.71
N SER A 584 3.57 -36.87 4.51
CA SER A 584 3.67 -36.88 5.96
C SER A 584 3.66 -38.31 6.51
N THR A 585 3.86 -38.43 7.81
CA THR A 585 3.73 -39.69 8.57
C THR A 585 2.31 -39.88 9.13
N LYS A 586 1.28 -39.38 8.43
CA LYS A 586 -0.10 -39.46 8.93
C LYS A 586 -0.55 -40.90 9.16
N ASN A 587 -1.15 -41.13 10.32
CA ASN A 587 -1.73 -42.41 10.68
C ASN A 587 -3.09 -42.58 10.00
N TRP A 588 -3.27 -43.71 9.35
CA TRP A 588 -4.56 -44.11 8.82
C TRP A 588 -4.68 -45.62 8.76
N LYS A 589 -5.91 -46.12 8.79
CA LYS A 589 -6.22 -47.54 8.66
C LYS A 589 -7.49 -47.76 7.86
N VAL A 590 -7.61 -48.94 7.25
CA VAL A 590 -8.86 -49.38 6.63
C VAL A 590 -9.43 -50.54 7.43
N ASP A 591 -10.64 -50.33 7.93
CA ASP A 591 -11.44 -51.36 8.57
C ASP A 591 -12.44 -51.95 7.57
N ALA A 592 -12.57 -53.27 7.55
CA ALA A 592 -13.50 -54.00 6.70
C ALA A 592 -14.60 -54.64 7.56
N GLN A 593 -15.86 -54.57 7.10
CA GLN A 593 -17.00 -55.17 7.78
C GLN A 593 -17.96 -55.81 6.78
N LEU A 594 -18.36 -57.05 7.04
CA LEU A 594 -19.38 -57.77 6.28
C LEU A 594 -20.77 -57.46 6.83
N SER A 595 -21.74 -57.25 5.96
CA SER A 595 -23.14 -57.05 6.35
C SER A 595 -24.04 -57.83 5.41
N TRP A 596 -24.74 -58.82 5.96
CA TRP A 596 -25.68 -59.65 5.20
C TRP A 596 -26.97 -58.87 4.92
N ARG A 597 -27.45 -58.92 3.67
CA ARG A 597 -28.76 -58.36 3.30
C ARG A 597 -29.85 -59.43 3.32
N SER A 598 -29.47 -60.67 3.04
CA SER A 598 -30.39 -61.82 3.06
C SER A 598 -30.61 -62.31 4.50
N PRO A 599 -31.85 -62.65 4.89
CA PRO A 599 -32.12 -63.29 6.18
C PRO A 599 -31.55 -64.73 6.22
N ASN A 600 -31.36 -65.27 7.43
CA ASN A 600 -30.99 -66.68 7.67
C ASN A 600 -29.62 -67.12 7.11
N VAL A 601 -28.64 -66.22 7.10
CA VAL A 601 -27.23 -66.60 6.87
C VAL A 601 -26.58 -66.93 8.22
N PRO A 602 -25.73 -67.97 8.32
CA PRO A 602 -25.01 -68.27 9.55
C PRO A 602 -24.24 -67.05 10.05
N SER A 603 -24.44 -66.69 11.31
CA SER A 603 -23.83 -65.51 11.93
C SER A 603 -22.30 -65.57 11.97
N ASN A 604 -21.73 -66.77 11.82
CA ASN A 604 -20.31 -67.04 11.79
C ASN A 604 -19.75 -67.19 10.36
N ALA A 605 -20.53 -66.98 9.30
CA ALA A 605 -20.01 -66.92 7.93
C ALA A 605 -19.16 -65.66 7.72
N TYR A 606 -18.05 -65.79 7.00
CA TYR A 606 -17.08 -64.70 6.82
C TYR A 606 -16.40 -64.74 5.46
N ILE A 607 -15.80 -63.61 5.07
CA ILE A 607 -14.93 -63.56 3.89
C ILE A 607 -13.49 -63.75 4.35
N GLN A 608 -12.82 -64.75 3.82
CA GLN A 608 -11.41 -65.00 4.03
C GLN A 608 -10.60 -64.28 2.94
N ILE A 609 -9.73 -63.36 3.35
CA ILE A 609 -8.70 -62.77 2.47
C ILE A 609 -7.50 -63.72 2.46
N GLY A 610 -6.94 -63.99 1.28
CA GLY A 610 -5.86 -64.96 1.08
C GLY A 610 -4.49 -64.34 0.77
N ASN A 611 -4.29 -63.05 1.05
CA ASN A 611 -3.07 -62.33 0.68
C ASN A 611 -1.95 -62.41 1.74
N PRO A 612 -0.67 -62.40 1.33
CA PRO A 612 0.46 -61.93 2.15
C PRO A 612 0.31 -60.48 2.67
N ILE A 613 1.08 -60.14 3.71
CA ILE A 613 1.20 -58.82 4.38
C ILE A 613 1.56 -57.66 3.41
N ARG A 614 2.01 -57.98 2.19
CA ARG A 614 2.71 -57.03 1.30
C ARG A 614 1.74 -56.06 0.61
N VAL A 615 1.96 -54.78 0.87
CA VAL A 615 1.41 -53.65 0.13
C VAL A 615 2.45 -53.21 -0.90
N THR A 616 1.99 -52.76 -2.07
CA THR A 616 2.85 -52.21 -3.12
C THR A 616 2.46 -50.77 -3.41
N LYS A 617 3.35 -49.99 -4.00
CA LYS A 617 3.02 -48.67 -4.54
C LYS A 617 2.59 -48.85 -6.00
N ASN A 618 1.39 -48.39 -6.33
CA ASN A 618 0.93 -48.31 -7.71
C ASN A 618 1.50 -47.05 -8.36
N THR A 619 2.34 -47.24 -9.38
CA THR A 619 3.06 -46.19 -10.10
C THR A 619 2.49 -45.91 -11.49
N ASN A 620 1.33 -46.50 -11.82
CA ASN A 620 0.64 -46.22 -13.07
C ASN A 620 0.27 -44.72 -13.17
N ASN A 621 0.47 -44.11 -14.33
CA ASN A 621 0.25 -42.68 -14.54
C ASN A 621 -1.23 -42.29 -14.77
N GLY A 622 -2.17 -43.23 -14.61
CA GLY A 622 -3.60 -43.02 -14.79
C GLY A 622 -4.07 -42.90 -16.25
N THR A 623 -3.16 -42.96 -17.22
CA THR A 623 -3.45 -42.85 -18.66
C THR A 623 -3.04 -44.09 -19.44
N SER A 624 -1.93 -44.73 -19.08
CA SER A 624 -1.44 -45.95 -19.69
C SER A 624 -2.21 -47.18 -19.19
N PRO A 625 -2.47 -48.19 -20.03
CA PRO A 625 -3.11 -49.44 -19.59
C PRO A 625 -2.40 -50.04 -18.37
N TYR A 626 -3.17 -50.60 -17.44
CA TYR A 626 -2.61 -51.19 -16.23
C TYR A 626 -1.83 -52.47 -16.52
N ASN A 627 -0.65 -52.61 -15.92
CA ASN A 627 0.13 -53.85 -15.94
C ASN A 627 0.74 -54.12 -14.55
N GLN A 628 0.26 -55.18 -13.90
CA GLN A 628 0.65 -55.57 -12.55
C GLN A 628 2.17 -55.78 -12.38
N ASN A 629 2.87 -56.25 -13.42
CA ASN A 629 4.30 -56.56 -13.34
C ASN A 629 5.18 -55.32 -13.41
N THR A 630 4.71 -54.24 -14.05
CA THR A 630 5.48 -53.01 -14.22
C THR A 630 5.06 -51.92 -13.26
N ASP A 631 3.77 -51.84 -12.96
CA ASP A 631 3.18 -50.69 -12.28
C ASP A 631 3.23 -50.81 -10.76
N LEU A 632 3.26 -52.03 -10.22
CA LEU A 632 3.35 -52.26 -8.79
C LEU A 632 4.81 -52.37 -8.34
N LYS A 633 5.23 -51.47 -7.44
CA LYS A 633 6.59 -51.44 -6.88
C LYS A 633 6.59 -51.78 -5.39
N PRO A 634 7.61 -52.49 -4.88
CA PRO A 634 7.78 -52.67 -3.44
C PRO A 634 7.83 -51.33 -2.71
N VAL A 635 7.30 -51.29 -1.48
CA VAL A 635 7.30 -50.10 -0.65
C VAL A 635 7.49 -50.46 0.83
N ASN A 636 8.08 -49.56 1.59
CA ASN A 636 8.21 -49.67 3.04
C ASN A 636 6.99 -49.03 3.70
N GLY A 637 6.05 -49.84 4.19
CA GLY A 637 4.75 -49.35 4.68
C GLY A 637 3.86 -48.82 3.54
N PRO A 638 2.52 -48.75 3.68
CA PRO A 638 1.62 -49.36 4.68
C PRO A 638 1.76 -50.88 4.81
N LEU A 639 1.16 -51.48 5.84
CA LEU A 639 1.18 -52.92 6.07
C LEU A 639 -0.22 -53.51 6.03
N GLY A 640 -0.36 -54.65 5.34
CA GLY A 640 -1.59 -55.44 5.31
C GLY A 640 -1.63 -56.46 6.44
N THR A 641 -2.83 -56.84 6.88
CA THR A 641 -3.04 -57.92 7.85
C THR A 641 -3.23 -59.24 7.09
N ALA A 642 -2.29 -60.18 7.24
CA ALA A 642 -2.35 -61.48 6.55
C ALA A 642 -3.54 -62.34 7.01
N ASN A 643 -4.10 -63.11 6.09
CA ASN A 643 -5.12 -64.15 6.35
C ASN A 643 -6.33 -63.65 7.17
N THR A 644 -6.74 -62.40 6.94
CA THR A 644 -7.79 -61.76 7.74
C THR A 644 -9.18 -62.28 7.39
N LYS A 645 -10.00 -62.47 8.44
CA LYS A 645 -11.43 -62.83 8.34
C LYS A 645 -12.26 -61.56 8.42
N ILE A 646 -12.93 -61.18 7.34
CA ILE A 646 -13.92 -60.11 7.37
C ILE A 646 -15.24 -60.70 7.87
N THR A 647 -15.63 -60.31 9.07
CA THR A 647 -16.86 -60.75 9.73
C THR A 647 -17.84 -59.58 9.86
N THR A 648 -18.94 -59.79 10.58
CA THR A 648 -19.89 -58.73 10.93
C THR A 648 -19.34 -57.70 11.91
N THR A 649 -18.18 -57.96 12.53
CA THR A 649 -17.44 -57.00 13.36
C THR A 649 -16.33 -56.34 12.52
N PRO A 650 -16.16 -55.01 12.58
CA PRO A 650 -15.09 -54.33 11.84
C PRO A 650 -13.70 -54.86 12.20
N ILE A 651 -12.85 -55.09 11.18
CA ILE A 651 -11.46 -55.52 11.36
C ILE A 651 -10.49 -54.75 10.46
N THR A 652 -9.33 -54.38 11.01
CA THR A 652 -8.30 -53.66 10.26
C THR A 652 -7.56 -54.59 9.30
N ILE A 653 -7.57 -54.23 8.02
CA ILE A 653 -6.97 -55.02 6.93
C ILE A 653 -5.71 -54.40 6.34
N ILE A 654 -5.57 -53.07 6.42
CA ILE A 654 -4.36 -52.32 6.04
C ILE A 654 -4.23 -51.10 6.95
N ASN A 655 -3.00 -50.78 7.36
CA ASN A 655 -2.71 -49.59 8.14
C ASN A 655 -1.36 -48.95 7.78
N ASN A 656 -1.27 -47.65 8.01
CA ASN A 656 -0.02 -46.93 8.19
C ASN A 656 0.10 -46.48 9.65
N ASN A 657 1.15 -46.95 10.34
CA ASN A 657 1.41 -46.64 11.75
C ASN A 657 2.30 -45.39 11.92
N GLY A 658 2.48 -44.58 10.88
CA GLY A 658 3.15 -43.28 10.98
C GLY A 658 4.67 -43.33 11.14
N SER A 659 5.28 -44.47 10.81
CA SER A 659 6.74 -44.62 10.80
C SER A 659 7.36 -44.27 9.44
N THR A 660 6.55 -44.11 8.40
CA THR A 660 7.00 -43.90 7.02
C THR A 660 6.32 -42.68 6.41
N VAL A 661 7.11 -41.83 5.74
CA VAL A 661 6.57 -40.70 4.98
C VAL A 661 6.00 -41.24 3.68
N LEU A 662 4.70 -41.07 3.50
CA LEU A 662 3.99 -41.58 2.36
C LEU A 662 3.71 -40.48 1.33
N ASN A 663 3.96 -40.79 0.06
CA ASN A 663 3.53 -39.98 -1.08
C ASN A 663 3.21 -40.84 -2.31
N GLY A 664 1.95 -41.24 -2.46
CA GLY A 664 1.43 -41.93 -3.65
C GLY A 664 0.19 -42.76 -3.37
N VAL A 665 -0.06 -43.76 -4.22
CA VAL A 665 -1.17 -44.72 -4.08
C VAL A 665 -0.65 -46.10 -3.72
N TYR A 666 -1.16 -46.65 -2.63
CA TYR A 666 -0.76 -47.91 -2.03
C TYR A 666 -1.80 -48.99 -2.31
N ASP A 667 -1.36 -50.02 -3.00
CA ASP A 667 -2.16 -51.14 -3.49
C ASP A 667 -2.01 -52.34 -2.55
N PHE A 668 -3.15 -52.75 -1.98
CA PHE A 668 -3.28 -53.97 -1.22
C PHE A 668 -4.11 -54.99 -1.99
N ASP A 669 -3.45 -55.98 -2.56
CA ASP A 669 -4.09 -57.16 -3.13
C ASP A 669 -4.83 -57.93 -2.02
N LEU A 670 -6.01 -58.48 -2.30
CA LEU A 670 -6.74 -59.34 -1.36
C LEU A 670 -6.40 -60.82 -1.56
N GLY A 671 -5.59 -61.15 -2.56
CA GLY A 671 -5.11 -62.49 -2.84
C GLY A 671 -6.25 -63.41 -3.29
N ASN A 672 -6.24 -64.64 -2.80
CA ASN A 672 -7.33 -65.59 -3.06
C ASN A 672 -8.44 -65.39 -2.04
N VAL A 673 -9.45 -64.61 -2.42
CA VAL A 673 -10.59 -64.30 -1.56
C VAL A 673 -11.64 -65.40 -1.67
N SER A 674 -12.20 -65.84 -0.53
CA SER A 674 -13.28 -66.83 -0.50
C SER A 674 -14.34 -66.48 0.53
N LEU A 675 -15.59 -66.87 0.25
CA LEU A 675 -16.63 -66.97 1.26
C LEU A 675 -16.43 -68.28 2.03
N VAL A 676 -16.34 -68.20 3.35
CA VAL A 676 -16.24 -69.39 4.21
C VAL A 676 -17.53 -69.56 4.98
N LEU A 677 -18.12 -70.74 4.81
CA LEU A 677 -19.26 -71.24 5.56
C LEU A 677 -18.72 -72.26 6.57
N PRO A 678 -18.65 -71.95 7.87
CA PRO A 678 -18.12 -72.89 8.86
C PRO A 678 -18.93 -74.18 8.98
N ASP A 679 -20.23 -74.10 8.69
CA ASP A 679 -21.12 -75.26 8.55
C ASP A 679 -22.10 -75.04 7.41
N SER A 680 -21.86 -75.69 6.27
CA SER A 680 -22.70 -75.57 5.07
C SER A 680 -24.10 -76.14 5.25
N GLN A 681 -24.31 -77.07 6.18
CA GLN A 681 -25.63 -77.66 6.44
C GLN A 681 -26.62 -76.63 7.01
N SER A 682 -26.10 -75.61 7.71
CA SER A 682 -26.90 -74.54 8.31
C SER A 682 -27.39 -73.49 7.30
N VAL A 683 -27.00 -73.60 6.03
CA VAL A 683 -27.35 -72.66 4.96
C VAL A 683 -28.44 -73.26 4.08
N ALA A 684 -29.58 -72.58 3.99
CA ALA A 684 -30.67 -73.00 3.10
C ALA A 684 -30.31 -72.83 1.62
N VAL A 685 -30.94 -73.58 0.74
CA VAL A 685 -30.81 -73.38 -0.71
C VAL A 685 -31.45 -72.04 -1.09
N GLY A 686 -30.71 -71.17 -1.76
CA GLY A 686 -31.23 -69.88 -2.21
C GLY A 686 -30.17 -68.92 -2.70
N SER A 687 -30.60 -67.69 -2.98
CA SER A 687 -29.74 -66.58 -3.41
C SER A 687 -29.41 -65.67 -2.23
N TYR A 688 -28.11 -65.41 -2.04
CA TYR A 688 -27.60 -64.62 -0.92
C TYR A 688 -26.90 -63.36 -1.40
N SER A 689 -27.09 -62.26 -0.67
CA SER A 689 -26.38 -61.01 -0.94
C SER A 689 -25.85 -60.38 0.34
N ALA A 690 -24.69 -59.74 0.21
CA ALA A 690 -24.01 -59.04 1.30
C ALA A 690 -23.35 -57.77 0.78
N THR A 691 -23.03 -56.88 1.72
CA THR A 691 -22.19 -55.70 1.49
C THR A 691 -20.91 -55.87 2.27
N VAL A 692 -19.77 -55.53 1.68
CA VAL A 692 -18.53 -55.27 2.43
C VAL A 692 -18.35 -53.77 2.52
N THR A 693 -18.32 -53.26 3.74
CA THR A 693 -18.05 -51.85 4.03
C THR A 693 -16.56 -51.67 4.28
N TRP A 694 -15.93 -50.77 3.53
CA TRP A 694 -14.54 -50.36 3.72
C TRP A 694 -14.52 -48.97 4.34
N ASN A 695 -13.99 -48.86 5.56
CA ASN A 695 -13.93 -47.60 6.28
C ASN A 695 -12.48 -47.13 6.42
N LEU A 696 -12.11 -46.06 5.71
CA LEU A 696 -10.82 -45.41 5.86
C LEU A 696 -10.87 -44.43 7.03
N VAL A 697 -10.18 -44.78 8.11
CA VAL A 697 -10.07 -43.97 9.32
C VAL A 697 -8.74 -43.23 9.28
N ILE A 698 -8.79 -41.90 9.31
CA ILE A 698 -7.62 -41.03 9.38
C ILE A 698 -7.53 -40.53 10.82
N ALA A 699 -6.41 -40.78 11.49
CA ALA A 699 -6.22 -40.25 12.84
C ALA A 699 -6.06 -38.71 12.78
N PRO A 700 -6.54 -37.96 13.79
CA PRO A 700 -6.39 -36.50 13.86
C PRO A 700 -4.96 -36.01 13.63
#